data_AF-A0A6P4E898-F1
#
_entry.id   AF-A0A6P4E898-F1
#
_cell.length_a   1.000
_cell.length_b   1.000
_cell.length_c   1.000
_cell.angle_alpha   90.00
_cell.angle_beta   90.00
_cell.angle_gamma   90.00
#
_symmetry.space_group_name_H-M   'P 1'
#
loop_
_entity.id
_entity.type
_entity.pdbx_description
1 polymer ?
#
loop_
_entity_poly.entity_id
_entity_poly.type
_entity_poly.pdbx_seq_one_letter_code
_entity_poly.pdbx_strand_id
1 'polypeptide(L)'
;MVDHLLIHVQSADFELLIMGVSKKGRKSAKESLKSLQKDKENIASKTPVVNVSKANNDVNPSERKNSRNSGKKTPENVPKTAKKRRSAKDTDTTASKRPCIEANFNNNEEMQFAKNLVGKQGTPAFNEFLNLLIEEKCLKVLKEKGIKTASMSSILDKSYNNASKAFKDLYNLWLDKHGNRTQYLTTLEKHGINLSNMSSILSGSGSNSAKSFKDLFDLWFDEQGNKTQYLKALEEEGINLPNMSGILSKAGSNSAKAYKDLFDLWFDEHGNKTQYLTTLEKEGINLPNMSSILNGAGLNAVKAFKDLYDLWFDHQGKKTRYLNTLEKEGINLSNVSGILSKAKANAAKSFKDLYDIWFDEQGNKTKYLKTLEKQGINLRNVSSILGGAGSKAAKAFKDLYDLWFNENGRKTRHLRSLEENGISLPNISSILHRAGSNAAKAFTDLYDLWFDEQGNKSHCLKTLEIEGISLTSISDILHGAGSNAAKSFKELYELLFDDQANRTQFLKTLEKEEINLANISSILSGSGSNAAKAFKDLFNLWFDEDGKKAKYLKCLGTEGITLSNMSSILSKSGSNAPKAFKNLYSIWFDENGKKTRQLKALENEGVNIENVSSILHGGGLNAPKAFKELCDLWFDDDGKKTQYLKTLEKEGVNLTNMSSILSGSGINAPKSFKDLYNAFFDEKGKKTRHLKHLIKRKEEENFTMHNISGILSGSGAKAVDAFKEFHNACFNEDGKRTKLLDDFYNIGFKPSNLSSILCRGGIRASFILKTFYSVCFNEEGEKSKLLHDFYDIGFKPVDLCSLLSGTAGGLERLHEFCFLGKSKKYLSHFLHDIEGFSLSNLCNILHGAEDNACSALKDFHDICYDSRGKRTIFLDNFYNANFSSSDLAGILSMTGNNASSILRNFHQSCFNSENYLKHFLAKKKVFKPKDLCKILYGAGTYVCTTFEKLHRLCFDEAGSKTSYLKNLMKNYPSNEIIYILYQKLRKSSSTLID
;
A
#
# COMPACT_ATOMS: atom_id res chain seq x y z
N MET A 1 12.74 26.09 -0.39
CA MET A 1 12.32 26.22 1.02
C MET A 1 10.84 26.57 0.98
N VAL A 2 10.00 25.76 1.64
CA VAL A 2 8.54 25.63 1.47
C VAL A 2 8.12 24.83 0.24
N ASP A 3 7.97 23.52 0.43
CA ASP A 3 6.88 22.70 -0.12
C ASP A 3 6.88 21.35 0.61
N HIS A 4 5.94 21.19 1.55
CA HIS A 4 5.74 19.95 2.29
C HIS A 4 4.24 19.65 2.44
N LEU A 5 3.90 18.40 2.05
CA LEU A 5 2.79 17.54 2.50
C LEU A 5 1.35 17.84 2.05
N LEU A 6 0.74 16.85 1.37
CA LEU A 6 -0.55 16.28 1.77
C LEU A 6 -0.86 14.94 1.08
N ILE A 7 -0.58 13.83 1.78
CA ILE A 7 -1.35 12.58 1.67
C ILE A 7 -1.59 12.11 3.10
N HIS A 8 -2.82 12.27 3.59
CA HIS A 8 -3.30 11.65 4.82
C HIS A 8 -4.54 10.81 4.53
N VAL A 9 -4.53 9.60 5.09
CA VAL A 9 -5.63 8.64 5.18
C VAL A 9 -6.63 9.16 6.23
N GLN A 10 -7.91 9.13 5.88
CA GLN A 10 -9.04 9.46 6.75
C GLN A 10 -9.43 8.24 7.59
N SER A 11 -9.60 8.42 8.91
CA SER A 11 -10.62 7.79 9.75
C SER A 11 -10.41 8.23 11.20
N ALA A 12 -11.46 8.79 11.80
CA ALA A 12 -11.65 9.12 13.23
C ALA A 12 -10.70 10.20 13.81
N ASP A 13 -11.18 11.45 13.84
CA ASP A 13 -11.00 12.44 14.91
C ASP A 13 -11.59 13.77 14.43
N PHE A 14 -12.90 13.93 14.59
CA PHE A 14 -13.62 15.15 14.25
C PHE A 14 -14.51 15.55 15.43
N GLU A 15 -13.90 15.81 16.60
CA GLU A 15 -14.57 16.51 17.70
C GLU A 15 -13.69 17.45 18.54
N LEU A 16 -12.43 17.69 18.18
CA LEU A 16 -11.49 18.46 19.03
C LEU A 16 -10.85 19.67 18.36
N LEU A 17 -11.61 20.41 17.54
CA LEU A 17 -11.11 21.65 16.91
C LEU A 17 -12.18 22.73 16.69
N ILE A 18 -12.99 23.01 17.73
CA ILE A 18 -13.70 24.31 17.86
C ILE A 18 -13.67 24.77 19.32
N MET A 19 -12.53 25.28 19.79
CA MET A 19 -12.50 26.25 20.88
C MET A 19 -11.34 27.22 20.65
N GLY A 20 -11.59 28.29 19.89
CA GLY A 20 -10.53 29.27 19.66
C GLY A 20 -10.77 30.45 18.72
N VAL A 21 -12.00 30.95 18.48
CA VAL A 21 -12.17 32.32 17.91
C VAL A 21 -13.46 33.02 18.40
N SER A 22 -13.24 34.10 19.13
CA SER A 22 -13.94 35.40 19.21
C SER A 22 -15.49 35.52 19.28
N LYS A 23 -15.93 36.13 20.39
CA LYS A 23 -17.26 36.68 20.65
C LYS A 23 -17.61 37.83 19.67
N LYS A 24 -18.18 37.53 18.49
CA LYS A 24 -18.96 38.54 17.72
C LYS A 24 -20.04 38.03 16.77
N GLY A 25 -20.40 36.73 16.81
CA GLY A 25 -21.40 36.14 15.89
C GLY A 25 -22.76 35.75 16.49
N ARG A 26 -23.03 35.99 17.78
CA ARG A 26 -24.21 35.44 18.49
C ARG A 26 -25.55 36.16 18.29
N LYS A 27 -25.68 37.10 17.34
CA LYS A 27 -26.91 37.89 17.15
C LYS A 27 -27.78 37.53 15.93
N SER A 28 -27.30 36.84 14.89
CA SER A 28 -28.15 36.54 13.71
C SER A 28 -28.85 35.17 13.74
N ALA A 29 -28.45 34.25 14.62
CA ALA A 29 -29.07 32.91 14.71
C ALA A 29 -30.36 32.86 15.56
N LYS A 30 -30.73 33.97 16.23
CA LYS A 30 -31.93 34.06 17.08
C LYS A 30 -33.15 34.69 16.39
N GLU A 31 -32.99 35.23 15.18
CA GLU A 31 -34.09 35.85 14.41
C GLU A 31 -34.68 34.91 13.33
N SER A 32 -33.94 33.91 12.85
CA SER A 32 -34.46 32.94 11.85
C SER A 32 -35.27 31.79 12.46
N LEU A 33 -35.31 31.64 13.79
CA LEU A 33 -36.09 30.60 14.48
C LEU A 33 -37.50 31.04 14.90
N LYS A 34 -37.86 32.32 14.69
CA LYS A 34 -39.20 32.86 14.98
C LYS A 34 -40.13 32.93 13.75
N SER A 35 -39.63 32.65 12.55
CA SER A 35 -40.42 32.74 11.29
C SER A 35 -40.92 31.40 10.76
N LEU A 36 -40.78 30.30 11.50
CA LEU A 36 -41.24 28.95 11.10
C LEU A 36 -42.27 28.33 12.06
N GLN A 37 -42.89 29.17 12.90
CA GLN A 37 -43.90 28.75 13.88
C GLN A 37 -45.21 29.53 13.76
N LYS A 38 -45.51 30.01 12.55
CA LYS A 38 -46.85 30.44 12.12
C LYS A 38 -47.16 29.69 10.84
N ASP A 39 -48.40 29.25 10.72
CA ASP A 39 -49.00 28.51 9.58
C ASP A 39 -49.06 26.98 9.77
N LYS A 40 -49.62 26.59 10.91
CA LYS A 40 -50.51 25.41 10.99
C LYS A 40 -51.75 25.80 11.79
N GLU A 41 -52.84 26.07 11.07
CA GLU A 41 -54.25 25.84 11.44
C GLU A 41 -55.12 26.62 10.44
N ASN A 42 -55.76 25.92 9.48
CA ASN A 42 -57.22 25.79 9.47
C ASN A 42 -57.83 25.10 8.25
N ILE A 43 -58.91 24.39 8.55
CA ILE A 43 -60.06 23.96 7.73
C ILE A 43 -60.02 22.56 7.10
N ALA A 44 -61.17 21.92 7.30
CA ALA A 44 -61.47 20.51 7.33
C ALA A 44 -62.48 20.09 6.26
N SER A 45 -62.62 18.77 6.13
CA SER A 45 -63.81 18.00 5.73
C SER A 45 -64.24 18.02 4.25
N LYS A 46 -64.18 16.84 3.59
CA LYS A 46 -65.32 15.92 3.44
C LYS A 46 -64.95 14.72 2.53
N THR A 47 -65.18 13.52 3.03
CA THR A 47 -65.32 12.24 2.29
C THR A 47 -66.76 12.16 1.71
N PRO A 48 -67.07 11.30 0.71
CA PRO A 48 -67.32 9.84 0.92
C PRO A 48 -66.64 8.93 -0.14
N VAL A 49 -66.15 7.73 0.18
CA VAL A 49 -66.83 6.39 0.24
C VAL A 49 -67.52 6.05 -1.10
N VAL A 50 -67.18 4.98 -1.85
CA VAL A 50 -67.52 3.56 -1.62
C VAL A 50 -66.58 2.58 -2.37
N ASN A 51 -66.10 1.64 -1.57
CA ASN A 51 -65.66 0.24 -1.70
C ASN A 51 -66.04 -0.71 -2.89
N VAL A 52 -65.17 -1.73 -3.05
CA VAL A 52 -65.43 -3.19 -3.27
C VAL A 52 -65.79 -3.64 -4.71
N SER A 53 -65.32 -4.74 -5.30
CA SER A 53 -64.30 -5.78 -5.03
C SER A 53 -64.34 -6.82 -6.17
N LYS A 54 -63.28 -7.66 -6.30
CA LYS A 54 -63.27 -9.05 -6.84
C LYS A 54 -63.64 -9.23 -8.33
N ALA A 55 -63.20 -10.24 -9.08
CA ALA A 55 -62.17 -11.26 -8.99
C ALA A 55 -62.11 -11.95 -10.38
N ASN A 56 -60.95 -12.51 -10.70
CA ASN A 56 -60.73 -13.79 -11.39
C ASN A 56 -61.06 -14.02 -12.89
N ASN A 57 -60.05 -14.67 -13.49
CA ASN A 57 -60.04 -15.73 -14.49
C ASN A 57 -59.87 -15.39 -15.99
N ASP A 58 -58.65 -15.72 -16.42
CA ASP A 58 -58.30 -16.66 -17.49
C ASP A 58 -58.62 -16.39 -18.96
N VAL A 59 -57.75 -17.01 -19.76
CA VAL A 59 -57.87 -17.39 -21.18
C VAL A 59 -57.23 -16.41 -22.19
N ASN A 60 -55.96 -16.69 -22.47
CA ASN A 60 -55.40 -16.68 -23.85
C ASN A 60 -55.98 -17.91 -24.59
N PRO A 61 -56.02 -18.04 -25.94
CA PRO A 61 -55.22 -17.30 -26.93
C PRO A 61 -55.90 -17.02 -28.29
N SER A 62 -55.11 -16.47 -29.21
CA SER A 62 -55.01 -16.85 -30.63
C SER A 62 -55.50 -15.86 -31.72
N GLU A 63 -54.54 -15.64 -32.63
CA GLU A 63 -54.66 -15.53 -34.08
C GLU A 63 -55.19 -14.26 -34.79
N ARG A 64 -54.23 -13.68 -35.54
CA ARG A 64 -54.31 -13.31 -36.98
C ARG A 64 -55.45 -12.38 -37.41
N LYS A 65 -55.06 -11.23 -37.95
CA LYS A 65 -55.13 -10.99 -39.41
C LYS A 65 -54.44 -9.70 -39.85
N ASN A 66 -53.81 -9.83 -41.02
CA ASN A 66 -53.20 -8.81 -41.85
C ASN A 66 -54.20 -7.74 -42.29
N SER A 67 -53.71 -6.51 -42.50
CA SER A 67 -54.24 -5.62 -43.53
C SER A 67 -53.15 -4.66 -44.01
N ARG A 68 -52.90 -4.69 -45.32
CA ARG A 68 -51.99 -3.82 -46.09
C ARG A 68 -52.77 -2.61 -46.63
N ASN A 69 -52.13 -1.45 -46.68
CA ASN A 69 -52.14 -0.49 -47.81
C ASN A 69 -51.03 0.55 -47.53
N SER A 70 -49.96 0.69 -48.33
CA SER A 70 -49.83 1.25 -49.68
C SER A 70 -50.23 2.76 -49.74
N GLY A 71 -49.39 3.73 -50.16
CA GLY A 71 -47.97 3.74 -50.53
C GLY A 71 -47.42 5.14 -50.90
N LYS A 72 -46.12 5.16 -51.25
CA LYS A 72 -45.31 6.13 -52.05
C LYS A 72 -45.13 7.56 -51.47
N LYS A 73 -43.92 8.13 -51.28
CA LYS A 73 -42.82 8.39 -52.25
C LYS A 73 -41.45 8.63 -51.55
N THR A 74 -40.38 8.20 -52.23
CA THR A 74 -38.91 8.31 -51.98
C THR A 74 -38.32 9.70 -52.38
N PRO A 75 -37.00 10.03 -52.20
CA PRO A 75 -35.83 9.14 -52.02
C PRO A 75 -34.75 9.49 -50.97
N GLU A 76 -34.07 8.43 -50.50
CA GLU A 76 -32.80 8.41 -49.79
C GLU A 76 -31.63 8.01 -50.73
N ASN A 77 -30.42 8.46 -50.39
CA ASN A 77 -29.13 8.03 -50.94
C ASN A 77 -28.26 7.44 -49.82
N VAL A 78 -28.06 6.12 -49.77
CA VAL A 78 -27.01 5.41 -48.99
C VAL A 78 -26.63 4.09 -49.73
N PRO A 79 -25.36 3.61 -49.63
CA PRO A 79 -24.67 2.86 -50.68
C PRO A 79 -24.76 1.31 -50.59
N LYS A 80 -24.46 0.71 -51.74
CA LYS A 80 -24.55 -0.72 -52.08
C LYS A 80 -23.43 -1.57 -51.50
N THR A 81 -23.80 -2.70 -50.90
CA THR A 81 -22.98 -3.89 -50.68
C THR A 81 -23.07 -4.81 -51.91
N ALA A 82 -21.93 -5.33 -52.40
CA ALA A 82 -21.88 -6.23 -53.56
C ALA A 82 -21.59 -7.68 -53.16
N LYS A 83 -22.42 -8.57 -53.73
CA LYS A 83 -22.51 -10.01 -53.50
C LYS A 83 -21.34 -10.82 -54.11
N LYS A 84 -21.00 -11.89 -53.40
CA LYS A 84 -20.38 -13.14 -53.88
C LYS A 84 -21.07 -13.66 -55.15
N ARG A 85 -20.28 -13.98 -56.19
CA ARG A 85 -20.70 -14.84 -57.31
C ARG A 85 -19.83 -16.11 -57.32
N ARG A 86 -20.49 -17.26 -57.44
CA ARG A 86 -19.92 -18.57 -57.79
C ARG A 86 -19.93 -18.70 -59.32
N SER A 87 -18.93 -19.39 -59.88
CA SER A 87 -19.01 -20.08 -61.18
C SER A 87 -18.13 -21.33 -61.13
N ALA A 88 -18.58 -22.39 -61.80
CA ALA A 88 -18.04 -23.75 -61.79
C ALA A 88 -17.28 -24.07 -63.11
N LYS A 89 -16.34 -25.04 -63.01
CA LYS A 89 -15.89 -26.14 -63.93
C LYS A 89 -15.93 -25.94 -65.46
N ASP A 90 -15.01 -26.44 -66.31
CA ASP A 90 -14.00 -27.52 -66.28
C ASP A 90 -12.92 -27.25 -67.35
N THR A 91 -11.70 -27.80 -67.21
CA THR A 91 -11.07 -28.79 -68.12
C THR A 91 -9.57 -28.97 -67.86
N ASP A 92 -9.13 -30.23 -67.98
CA ASP A 92 -7.80 -30.77 -67.75
C ASP A 92 -6.67 -30.12 -68.56
N THR A 93 -5.51 -29.93 -67.93
CA THR A 93 -4.23 -30.32 -68.55
C THR A 93 -3.13 -30.49 -67.51
N THR A 94 -2.37 -31.56 -67.72
CA THR A 94 -1.37 -32.19 -66.89
C THR A 94 -0.06 -31.41 -66.76
N ALA A 95 0.42 -31.34 -65.52
CA ALA A 95 1.81 -31.35 -65.05
C ALA A 95 2.90 -30.52 -65.76
N SER A 96 3.49 -29.58 -64.99
CA SER A 96 4.94 -29.62 -64.73
C SER A 96 5.20 -29.17 -63.29
N LYS A 97 5.45 -30.14 -62.41
CA LYS A 97 5.92 -29.93 -61.04
C LYS A 97 7.35 -29.39 -61.12
N ARG A 98 7.58 -28.16 -60.63
CA ARG A 98 8.89 -27.82 -60.03
C ARG A 98 8.92 -28.38 -58.60
N PRO A 99 10.03 -28.96 -58.15
CA PRO A 99 10.06 -29.68 -56.88
C PRO A 99 9.82 -28.70 -55.73
N CYS A 100 8.76 -28.94 -54.96
CA CYS A 100 8.65 -28.37 -53.63
C CYS A 100 9.67 -29.10 -52.77
N ILE A 101 10.71 -28.40 -52.34
CA ILE A 101 11.64 -28.92 -51.33
C ILE A 101 10.83 -29.07 -50.05
N GLU A 102 10.58 -30.32 -49.66
CA GLU A 102 10.17 -30.67 -48.30
C GLU A 102 11.31 -30.30 -47.35
N ALA A 103 11.13 -29.21 -46.60
CA ALA A 103 11.99 -28.86 -45.47
C ALA A 103 11.14 -28.44 -44.27
N ASN A 104 11.11 -29.33 -43.28
CA ASN A 104 10.97 -29.13 -41.83
C ASN A 104 9.96 -28.09 -41.29
N PHE A 105 9.08 -28.60 -40.41
CA PHE A 105 8.06 -27.93 -39.59
C PHE A 105 8.57 -26.88 -38.55
N ASN A 106 9.66 -26.14 -38.80
CA ASN A 106 10.26 -25.20 -37.82
C ASN A 106 10.08 -23.69 -38.09
N ASN A 107 9.42 -23.24 -39.16
CA ASN A 107 9.41 -21.82 -39.59
C ASN A 107 8.15 -21.02 -39.21
N ASN A 108 7.51 -21.33 -38.08
CA ASN A 108 6.25 -20.69 -37.70
C ASN A 108 6.40 -19.18 -37.43
N GLU A 109 7.54 -18.74 -36.89
CA GLU A 109 7.76 -17.34 -36.56
C GLU A 109 8.01 -16.45 -37.79
N GLU A 110 8.87 -16.89 -38.71
CA GLU A 110 9.16 -16.22 -39.99
C GLU A 110 7.87 -16.09 -40.81
N MET A 111 7.05 -17.14 -40.82
CA MET A 111 5.76 -17.15 -41.50
C MET A 111 4.79 -16.11 -40.90
N GLN A 112 4.71 -16.01 -39.56
CA GLN A 112 3.88 -14.99 -38.90
C GLN A 112 4.43 -13.57 -39.14
N PHE A 113 5.74 -13.39 -39.11
CA PHE A 113 6.38 -12.10 -39.37
C PHE A 113 6.10 -11.63 -40.81
N ALA A 114 6.30 -12.51 -41.80
CA ALA A 114 5.97 -12.25 -43.20
C ALA A 114 4.48 -11.94 -43.39
N LYS A 115 3.61 -12.67 -42.68
CA LYS A 115 2.16 -12.47 -42.72
C LYS A 115 1.75 -11.10 -42.19
N ASN A 116 2.41 -10.62 -41.14
CA ASN A 116 2.13 -9.31 -40.57
C ASN A 116 2.52 -8.16 -41.50
N LEU A 117 3.56 -8.31 -42.34
CA LEU A 117 4.07 -7.25 -43.21
C LEU A 117 3.54 -7.27 -44.64
N VAL A 118 3.40 -8.45 -45.23
CA VAL A 118 2.95 -8.65 -46.62
C VAL A 118 1.46 -8.99 -46.70
N GLY A 119 0.90 -9.63 -45.66
CA GLY A 119 -0.50 -10.03 -45.62
C GLY A 119 -0.73 -11.47 -46.07
N LYS A 120 -1.45 -11.66 -47.18
CA LYS A 120 -2.01 -12.97 -47.58
C LYS A 120 -0.91 -13.97 -47.96
N GLN A 121 -0.89 -15.10 -47.24
CA GLN A 121 -0.03 -16.24 -47.52
C GLN A 121 -0.27 -16.81 -48.94
N GLY A 122 0.81 -17.25 -49.59
CA GLY A 122 0.78 -17.85 -50.92
C GLY A 122 0.77 -16.83 -52.07
N THR A 123 0.90 -15.54 -51.79
CA THR A 123 1.18 -14.53 -52.81
C THR A 123 2.67 -14.56 -53.19
N PRO A 124 3.05 -14.20 -54.44
CA PRO A 124 4.46 -14.14 -54.84
C PRO A 124 5.31 -13.29 -53.91
N ALA A 125 4.84 -12.09 -53.55
CA ALA A 125 5.53 -11.20 -52.62
C ALA A 125 5.69 -11.80 -51.20
N PHE A 126 4.70 -12.57 -50.73
CA PHE A 126 4.81 -13.25 -49.43
C PHE A 126 5.86 -14.36 -49.48
N ASN A 127 5.84 -15.19 -50.53
CA ASN A 127 6.79 -16.30 -50.67
C ASN A 127 8.22 -15.78 -50.87
N GLU A 128 8.39 -14.73 -51.68
CA GLU A 128 9.68 -14.08 -51.90
C GLU A 128 10.24 -13.51 -50.58
N PHE A 129 9.41 -12.81 -49.81
CA PHE A 129 9.83 -12.26 -48.52
C PHE A 129 10.09 -13.35 -47.48
N LEU A 130 9.28 -14.40 -47.44
CA LEU A 130 9.47 -15.53 -46.52
C LEU A 130 10.78 -16.28 -46.84
N ASN A 131 11.06 -16.52 -48.12
CA ASN A 131 12.32 -17.15 -48.55
C ASN A 131 13.52 -16.32 -48.10
N LEU A 132 13.48 -15.00 -48.28
CA LEU A 132 14.52 -14.09 -47.80
C LEU A 132 14.74 -14.24 -46.28
N LEU A 133 13.67 -14.24 -45.47
CA LEU A 133 13.80 -14.38 -44.01
C LEU A 133 14.42 -15.72 -43.60
N ILE A 134 14.09 -16.81 -44.30
CA ILE A 134 14.57 -18.17 -44.01
C ILE A 134 16.02 -18.34 -44.48
N GLU A 135 16.32 -17.99 -45.73
CA GLU A 135 17.63 -18.17 -46.36
C GLU A 135 18.71 -17.33 -45.66
N GLU A 136 18.40 -16.05 -45.38
CA GLU A 136 19.34 -15.13 -44.73
C GLU A 136 19.29 -15.21 -43.19
N LYS A 137 18.41 -16.04 -42.61
CA LYS A 137 18.21 -16.24 -41.16
C LYS A 137 18.05 -14.92 -40.37
N CYS A 138 17.46 -13.89 -40.98
CA CYS A 138 17.49 -12.53 -40.45
C CYS A 138 16.85 -12.39 -39.05
N LEU A 139 15.71 -13.08 -38.80
CA LEU A 139 15.03 -12.99 -37.50
C LEU A 139 15.86 -13.61 -36.37
N LYS A 140 16.63 -14.66 -36.67
CA LYS A 140 17.55 -15.27 -35.73
C LYS A 140 18.65 -14.28 -35.34
N VAL A 141 19.24 -13.59 -36.32
CA VAL A 141 20.28 -12.58 -36.07
C VAL A 141 19.73 -11.42 -35.23
N LEU A 142 18.53 -10.91 -35.53
CA LEU A 142 17.89 -9.88 -34.71
C LEU A 142 17.74 -10.31 -33.24
N LYS A 143 17.30 -11.55 -32.98
CA LYS A 143 17.16 -12.11 -31.62
C LYS A 143 18.50 -12.28 -30.91
N GLU A 144 19.50 -12.83 -31.59
CA GLU A 144 20.86 -12.99 -31.05
C GLU A 144 21.48 -11.64 -30.66
N LYS A 145 21.16 -10.58 -31.40
CA LYS A 145 21.55 -9.20 -31.06
C LYS A 145 20.58 -8.49 -30.11
N GLY A 146 19.58 -9.18 -29.56
CA GLY A 146 18.63 -8.59 -28.60
C GLY A 146 17.65 -7.56 -29.19
N ILE A 147 17.53 -7.48 -30.51
CA ILE A 147 16.60 -6.58 -31.21
C ILE A 147 15.22 -7.24 -31.27
N LYS A 148 14.21 -6.55 -30.75
CA LYS A 148 12.83 -7.03 -30.78
C LYS A 148 12.28 -6.96 -32.21
N THR A 149 11.88 -8.10 -32.77
CA THR A 149 11.23 -8.18 -34.09
C THR A 149 9.97 -7.32 -34.17
N ALA A 150 9.25 -7.16 -33.07
CA ALA A 150 8.08 -6.28 -32.97
C ALA A 150 8.40 -4.80 -33.28
N SER A 151 9.59 -4.31 -32.91
CA SER A 151 10.02 -2.94 -33.21
C SER A 151 10.16 -2.72 -34.71
N MET A 152 10.89 -3.61 -35.38
CA MET A 152 11.06 -3.58 -36.84
C MET A 152 9.73 -3.76 -37.57
N SER A 153 8.92 -4.74 -37.14
CA SER A 153 7.59 -4.98 -37.72
C SER A 153 6.68 -3.76 -37.60
N SER A 154 6.74 -3.03 -36.48
CA SER A 154 5.93 -1.82 -36.30
C SER A 154 6.35 -0.68 -37.24
N ILE A 155 7.65 -0.52 -37.51
CA ILE A 155 8.16 0.49 -38.46
C ILE A 155 7.76 0.13 -39.89
N LEU A 156 7.91 -1.15 -40.24
CA LEU A 156 7.60 -1.70 -41.55
C LEU A 156 6.10 -1.88 -41.81
N ASP A 157 5.24 -1.67 -40.80
CA ASP A 157 3.80 -1.73 -40.99
C ASP A 157 3.38 -0.86 -42.19
N LYS A 158 2.50 -1.40 -43.03
CA LYS A 158 2.08 -0.85 -44.35
C LYS A 158 3.12 -0.90 -45.47
N SER A 159 4.18 -1.72 -45.35
CA SER A 159 5.11 -1.95 -46.48
C SER A 159 4.48 -2.79 -47.61
N TYR A 160 3.56 -3.71 -47.29
CA TYR A 160 2.84 -4.57 -48.24
C TYR A 160 3.78 -5.20 -49.30
N ASN A 161 3.56 -4.91 -50.59
CA ASN A 161 4.34 -5.45 -51.70
C ASN A 161 5.81 -5.00 -51.69
N ASN A 162 6.15 -3.92 -50.97
CA ASN A 162 7.51 -3.42 -50.81
C ASN A 162 8.21 -3.96 -49.54
N ALA A 163 7.61 -4.92 -48.82
CA ALA A 163 8.16 -5.41 -47.55
C ALA A 163 9.57 -5.95 -47.67
N SER A 164 9.88 -6.71 -48.73
CA SER A 164 11.21 -7.29 -48.95
C SER A 164 12.29 -6.20 -49.03
N LYS A 165 12.07 -5.20 -49.88
CA LYS A 165 12.98 -4.06 -50.02
C LYS A 165 13.06 -3.22 -48.73
N ALA A 166 11.91 -2.84 -48.16
CA ALA A 166 11.87 -2.01 -46.96
C ALA A 166 12.50 -2.68 -45.75
N PHE A 167 12.34 -4.01 -45.61
CA PHE A 167 13.00 -4.82 -44.61
C PHE A 167 14.50 -4.82 -44.84
N LYS A 168 14.98 -5.12 -46.05
CA LYS A 168 16.42 -5.13 -46.38
C LYS A 168 17.07 -3.78 -46.12
N ASP A 169 16.45 -2.69 -46.55
CA ASP A 169 16.99 -1.35 -46.37
C ASP A 169 17.10 -0.99 -44.88
N LEU A 170 16.07 -1.29 -44.06
CA LEU A 170 16.12 -1.04 -42.61
C LEU A 170 17.06 -2.00 -41.88
N TYR A 171 17.10 -3.28 -42.29
CA TYR A 171 17.99 -4.28 -41.74
C TYR A 171 19.45 -3.89 -41.96
N ASN A 172 19.81 -3.45 -43.16
CA ASN A 172 21.17 -3.00 -43.50
C ASN A 172 21.55 -1.69 -42.81
N LEU A 173 20.58 -0.88 -42.38
CA LEU A 173 20.86 0.26 -41.50
C LEU A 173 21.15 -0.17 -40.07
N TRP A 174 20.55 -1.26 -39.59
CA TRP A 174 20.71 -1.72 -38.21
C TRP A 174 21.88 -2.68 -38.03
N LEU A 175 22.12 -3.52 -39.02
CA LEU A 175 23.10 -4.60 -39.00
C LEU A 175 23.95 -4.56 -40.28
N ASP A 176 25.25 -4.76 -40.13
CA ASP A 176 26.17 -4.88 -41.26
C ASP A 176 26.06 -6.26 -41.96
N LYS A 177 26.83 -6.47 -43.02
CA LYS A 177 26.88 -7.73 -43.79
C LYS A 177 27.28 -8.96 -42.96
N HIS A 178 27.90 -8.76 -41.79
CA HIS A 178 28.29 -9.81 -40.85
C HIS A 178 27.26 -10.00 -39.71
N GLY A 179 26.16 -9.24 -39.73
CA GLY A 179 25.14 -9.25 -38.69
C GLY A 179 25.55 -8.50 -37.42
N ASN A 180 26.60 -7.68 -37.45
CA ASN A 180 26.99 -6.83 -36.32
C ASN A 180 26.21 -5.52 -36.32
N ARG A 181 25.97 -4.95 -35.14
CA ARG A 181 25.29 -3.66 -35.00
C ARG A 181 26.09 -2.57 -35.72
N THR A 182 25.42 -1.81 -36.57
CA THR A 182 26.00 -0.62 -37.20
C THR A 182 26.13 0.53 -36.20
N GLN A 183 26.76 1.63 -36.63
CA GLN A 183 26.90 2.85 -35.85
C GLN A 183 25.56 3.40 -35.31
N TYR A 184 24.45 3.16 -36.01
CA TYR A 184 23.14 3.66 -35.60
C TYR A 184 22.66 3.02 -34.29
N LEU A 185 22.71 1.68 -34.22
CA LEU A 185 22.26 0.96 -33.02
C LEU A 185 23.25 1.10 -31.86
N THR A 186 24.56 1.09 -32.15
CA THR A 186 25.58 1.28 -31.10
C THR A 186 25.52 2.68 -30.49
N THR A 187 25.20 3.72 -31.27
CA THR A 187 25.01 5.09 -30.77
C THR A 187 23.79 5.20 -29.85
N LEU A 188 22.64 4.59 -30.23
CA LEU A 188 21.47 4.55 -29.36
C LEU A 188 21.77 3.87 -28.02
N GLU A 189 22.46 2.73 -28.04
CA GLU A 189 22.86 1.98 -26.83
C GLU A 189 23.84 2.79 -25.96
N LYS A 190 24.86 3.41 -26.58
CA LYS A 190 25.85 4.27 -25.89
C LYS A 190 25.18 5.39 -25.10
N HIS A 191 24.14 5.99 -25.66
CA HIS A 191 23.39 7.08 -25.02
C HIS A 191 22.17 6.61 -24.23
N GLY A 192 21.98 5.29 -24.05
CA GLY A 192 20.88 4.74 -23.27
C GLY A 192 19.48 4.93 -23.88
N ILE A 193 19.39 5.26 -25.17
CA ILE A 193 18.11 5.44 -25.86
C ILE A 193 17.56 4.09 -26.28
N ASN A 194 16.38 3.76 -25.77
CA ASN A 194 15.70 2.53 -26.16
C ASN A 194 15.15 2.63 -27.60
N LEU A 195 15.56 1.71 -28.47
CA LEU A 195 15.09 1.59 -29.86
C LEU A 195 13.55 1.57 -29.97
N SER A 196 12.83 1.08 -28.95
CA SER A 196 11.37 1.10 -28.93
C SER A 196 10.78 2.51 -28.95
N ASN A 197 11.47 3.50 -28.40
CA ASN A 197 11.01 4.90 -28.39
C ASN A 197 11.01 5.46 -29.81
N MET A 198 12.14 5.28 -30.52
CA MET A 198 12.27 5.66 -31.93
C MET A 198 11.30 4.87 -32.83
N SER A 199 11.19 3.55 -32.60
CA SER A 199 10.27 2.68 -33.36
C SER A 199 8.80 3.08 -33.16
N SER A 200 8.43 3.61 -31.99
CA SER A 200 7.08 4.10 -31.72
C SER A 200 6.74 5.32 -32.60
N ILE A 201 7.67 6.28 -32.74
CA ILE A 201 7.50 7.45 -33.60
C ILE A 201 7.40 7.01 -35.07
N LEU A 202 8.31 6.12 -35.48
CA LEU A 202 8.43 5.59 -36.85
C LEU A 202 7.35 4.57 -37.22
N SER A 203 6.48 4.19 -36.28
CA SER A 203 5.45 3.17 -36.52
C SER A 203 4.57 3.52 -37.73
N GLY A 204 4.46 2.60 -38.68
CA GLY A 204 3.73 2.81 -39.94
C GLY A 204 4.49 3.58 -41.03
N SER A 205 5.83 3.65 -40.97
CA SER A 205 6.66 4.21 -42.04
C SER A 205 6.63 3.37 -43.33
N GLY A 206 6.36 2.07 -43.22
CA GLY A 206 6.18 1.17 -44.34
C GLY A 206 7.39 1.14 -45.26
N SER A 207 7.18 1.41 -46.55
CA SER A 207 8.26 1.42 -47.56
C SER A 207 9.31 2.51 -47.36
N ASN A 208 9.03 3.53 -46.54
CA ASN A 208 9.97 4.62 -46.22
C ASN A 208 10.71 4.39 -44.89
N SER A 209 10.66 3.18 -44.33
CA SER A 209 11.22 2.82 -43.03
C SER A 209 12.67 3.25 -42.85
N ALA A 210 13.55 2.87 -43.78
CA ALA A 210 14.98 3.14 -43.71
C ALA A 210 15.29 4.65 -43.76
N LYS A 211 14.67 5.34 -44.72
CA LYS A 211 14.79 6.81 -44.84
C LYS A 211 14.30 7.51 -43.58
N SER A 212 13.12 7.15 -43.09
CA SER A 212 12.52 7.80 -41.91
C SER A 212 13.33 7.54 -40.65
N PHE A 213 13.89 6.33 -40.51
CA PHE A 213 14.80 6.00 -39.42
C PHE A 213 16.05 6.87 -39.46
N LYS A 214 16.69 6.98 -40.64
CA LYS A 214 17.87 7.81 -40.84
C LYS A 214 17.57 9.29 -40.57
N ASP A 215 16.51 9.84 -41.17
CA ASP A 215 16.14 11.24 -41.00
C ASP A 215 15.87 11.60 -39.52
N LEU A 216 15.22 10.71 -38.76
CA LEU A 216 15.01 10.93 -37.32
C LEU A 216 16.30 10.74 -36.51
N PHE A 217 17.16 9.79 -36.91
CA PHE A 217 18.46 9.60 -36.27
C PHE A 217 19.36 10.82 -36.47
N ASP A 218 19.41 11.37 -37.67
CA ASP A 218 20.22 12.55 -38.03
C ASP A 218 19.71 13.82 -37.32
N LEU A 219 18.45 13.85 -36.87
CA LEU A 219 17.97 14.89 -35.96
C LEU A 219 18.48 14.70 -34.53
N TRP A 220 18.70 13.47 -34.08
CA TRP A 220 19.12 13.17 -32.72
C TRP A 220 20.63 13.17 -32.56
N PHE A 221 21.36 12.78 -33.61
CA PHE A 221 22.80 12.61 -33.60
C PHE A 221 23.47 13.24 -34.83
N ASP A 222 24.67 13.77 -34.64
CA ASP A 222 25.54 14.17 -35.74
C ASP A 222 26.24 12.94 -36.39
N GLU A 223 27.02 13.18 -37.45
CA GLU A 223 27.74 12.13 -38.17
C GLU A 223 28.73 11.36 -37.29
N GLN A 224 29.21 11.94 -36.18
CA GLN A 224 30.12 11.31 -35.22
C GLN A 224 29.37 10.57 -34.09
N GLY A 225 28.03 10.61 -34.07
CA GLY A 225 27.20 9.99 -33.05
C GLY A 225 27.09 10.79 -31.74
N ASN A 226 27.41 12.08 -31.76
CA ASN A 226 27.15 12.99 -30.63
C ASN A 226 25.72 13.51 -30.69
N LYS A 227 25.12 13.75 -29.52
CA LYS A 227 23.78 14.34 -29.43
C LYS A 227 23.76 15.73 -30.09
N THR A 228 22.80 15.96 -30.97
CA THR A 228 22.52 17.29 -31.52
C THR A 228 21.90 18.20 -30.44
N GLN A 229 21.69 19.47 -30.78
CA GLN A 229 20.98 20.43 -29.91
C GLN A 229 19.57 19.93 -29.50
N TYR A 230 18.90 19.16 -30.35
CA TYR A 230 17.55 18.66 -30.10
C TYR A 230 17.48 17.73 -28.89
N LEU A 231 18.42 16.78 -28.76
CA LEU A 231 18.46 15.90 -27.60
C LEU A 231 19.09 16.57 -26.38
N LYS A 232 20.11 17.43 -26.56
CA LYS A 232 20.74 18.16 -25.46
C LYS A 232 19.74 19.04 -24.71
N ALA A 233 18.96 19.85 -25.43
CA ALA A 233 17.96 20.71 -24.83
C ALA A 233 16.89 19.93 -24.04
N LEU A 234 16.43 18.78 -24.56
CA LEU A 234 15.49 17.92 -23.82
C LEU A 234 16.09 17.42 -22.50
N GLU A 235 17.36 17.02 -22.48
CA GLU A 235 18.03 16.50 -21.28
C GLU A 235 18.33 17.60 -20.26
N GLU A 236 18.86 18.73 -20.71
CA GLU A 236 19.19 19.91 -19.89
C GLU A 236 17.93 20.46 -19.20
N GLU A 237 16.81 20.51 -19.93
CA GLU A 237 15.52 20.99 -19.41
C GLU A 237 14.69 19.89 -18.74
N GLY A 238 15.25 18.70 -18.55
CA GLY A 238 14.61 17.60 -17.81
C GLY A 238 13.38 16.99 -18.50
N ILE A 239 13.20 17.21 -19.81
CA ILE A 239 12.11 16.64 -20.59
C ILE A 239 12.45 15.22 -21.03
N ASN A 240 11.65 14.28 -20.55
CA ASN A 240 11.83 12.86 -20.84
C ASN A 240 11.52 12.51 -22.32
N LEU A 241 12.52 12.03 -23.08
CA LEU A 241 12.36 11.64 -24.50
C LEU A 241 11.21 10.63 -24.75
N PRO A 242 10.98 9.61 -23.91
CA PRO A 242 9.78 8.79 -23.91
C PRO A 242 8.44 9.55 -23.96
N ASN A 243 8.32 10.71 -23.30
CA ASN A 243 7.09 11.51 -23.35
C ASN A 243 6.86 12.07 -24.75
N MET A 244 7.89 12.69 -25.35
CA MET A 244 7.84 13.18 -26.72
C MET A 244 7.59 12.04 -27.72
N SER A 245 8.28 10.92 -27.53
CA SER A 245 8.08 9.70 -28.35
C SER A 245 6.66 9.16 -28.25
N GLY A 246 6.05 9.24 -27.07
CA GLY A 246 4.66 8.87 -26.83
C GLY A 246 3.69 9.79 -27.57
N ILE A 247 3.88 11.11 -27.50
CA ILE A 247 3.07 12.11 -28.23
C ILE A 247 3.15 11.85 -29.74
N LEU A 248 4.36 11.68 -30.26
CA LEU A 248 4.65 11.51 -31.68
C LEU A 248 4.46 10.08 -32.20
N SER A 249 3.98 9.16 -31.36
CA SER A 249 3.76 7.78 -31.75
C SER A 249 2.88 7.70 -33.00
N LYS A 250 3.31 6.87 -33.97
CA LYS A 250 2.68 6.71 -35.30
C LYS A 250 2.76 7.94 -36.21
N ALA A 251 3.78 8.78 -36.06
CA ALA A 251 4.13 9.79 -37.06
C ALA A 251 4.59 9.15 -38.38
N GLY A 252 5.19 7.95 -38.33
CA GLY A 252 5.55 7.16 -39.50
C GLY A 252 6.59 7.86 -40.36
N SER A 253 6.32 7.96 -41.67
CA SER A 253 7.26 8.54 -42.63
C SER A 253 7.54 10.03 -42.46
N ASN A 254 6.74 10.72 -41.65
CA ASN A 254 6.91 12.14 -41.31
C ASN A 254 7.46 12.33 -39.88
N SER A 255 8.04 11.28 -39.30
CA SER A 255 8.61 11.26 -37.94
C SER A 255 9.59 12.39 -37.66
N ALA A 256 10.60 12.58 -38.52
CA ALA A 256 11.60 13.63 -38.37
C ALA A 256 10.97 15.02 -38.36
N LYS A 257 10.08 15.29 -39.33
CA LYS A 257 9.32 16.55 -39.40
C LYS A 257 8.48 16.76 -38.15
N ALA A 258 7.70 15.77 -37.73
CA ALA A 258 6.82 15.92 -36.56
C ALA A 258 7.61 16.10 -35.25
N TYR A 259 8.77 15.46 -35.15
CA TYR A 259 9.71 15.68 -34.04
C TYR A 259 10.22 17.11 -34.03
N LYS A 260 10.74 17.59 -35.17
CA LYS A 260 11.22 18.96 -35.30
C LYS A 260 10.13 19.99 -35.03
N ASP A 261 8.95 19.84 -35.64
CA ASP A 261 7.84 20.78 -35.46
C ASP A 261 7.38 20.85 -33.98
N LEU A 262 7.39 19.73 -33.25
CA LEU A 262 7.07 19.71 -31.82
C LEU A 262 8.21 20.27 -30.96
N PHE A 263 9.46 20.02 -31.34
CA PHE A 263 10.61 20.63 -30.70
C PHE A 263 10.58 22.15 -30.85
N ASP A 264 10.41 22.66 -32.08
CA ASP A 264 10.36 24.11 -32.38
C ASP A 264 9.14 24.79 -31.72
N LEU A 265 8.13 24.03 -31.30
CA LEU A 265 7.04 24.54 -30.46
C LEU A 265 7.47 24.74 -29.01
N TRP A 266 8.30 23.85 -28.49
CA TRP A 266 8.74 23.80 -27.10
C TRP A 266 10.01 24.58 -26.83
N PHE A 267 10.87 24.69 -27.83
CA PHE A 267 12.19 25.31 -27.76
C PHE A 267 12.40 26.28 -28.91
N ASP A 268 13.16 27.34 -28.65
CA ASP A 268 13.67 28.23 -29.69
C ASP A 268 14.89 27.63 -30.41
N GLU A 269 15.43 28.37 -31.39
CA GLU A 269 16.59 27.94 -32.18
C GLU A 269 17.87 27.74 -31.34
N HIS A 270 17.93 28.31 -30.14
CA HIS A 270 19.04 28.17 -29.19
C HIS A 270 18.81 27.04 -28.18
N GLY A 271 17.65 26.38 -28.20
CA GLY A 271 17.28 25.32 -27.25
C GLY A 271 16.67 25.83 -25.95
N ASN A 272 16.34 27.12 -25.84
CA ASN A 272 15.64 27.65 -24.66
C ASN A 272 14.15 27.38 -24.75
N LYS A 273 13.49 27.15 -23.61
CA LYS A 273 12.03 26.98 -23.54
C LYS A 273 11.29 28.17 -24.16
N THR A 274 10.34 27.88 -25.04
CA THR A 274 9.39 28.89 -25.53
C THR A 274 8.36 29.25 -24.45
N GLN A 275 7.57 30.30 -24.72
CA GLN A 275 6.48 30.73 -23.84
C GLN A 275 5.52 29.60 -23.42
N TYR A 276 5.37 28.57 -24.27
CA TYR A 276 4.47 27.45 -24.01
C TYR A 276 4.94 26.63 -22.80
N LEU A 277 6.21 26.24 -22.76
CA LEU A 277 6.77 25.45 -21.67
C LEU A 277 6.97 26.31 -20.42
N THR A 278 7.45 27.54 -20.55
CA THR A 278 7.64 28.44 -19.40
C THR A 278 6.32 28.74 -18.69
N THR A 279 5.21 28.87 -19.43
CA THR A 279 3.88 29.08 -18.84
C THR A 279 3.39 27.85 -18.09
N LEU A 280 3.55 26.65 -18.67
CA LEU A 280 3.17 25.41 -17.99
C LEU A 280 3.91 25.25 -16.66
N GLU A 281 5.22 25.50 -16.64
CA GLU A 281 6.03 25.41 -15.42
C GLU A 281 5.65 26.46 -14.37
N LYS A 282 5.50 27.72 -14.79
CA LYS A 282 5.10 28.82 -13.92
C LYS A 282 3.76 28.56 -13.24
N GLU A 283 2.81 27.98 -13.97
CA GLU A 283 1.46 27.69 -13.49
C GLU A 283 1.35 26.30 -12.85
N GLY A 284 2.47 25.60 -12.63
CA GLY A 284 2.54 24.32 -11.93
C GLY A 284 1.93 23.14 -12.71
N ILE A 285 1.74 23.27 -14.03
CA ILE A 285 1.23 22.20 -14.89
C ILE A 285 2.37 21.30 -15.34
N ASN A 286 2.35 20.06 -14.86
CA ASN A 286 3.37 19.08 -15.20
C ASN A 286 3.26 18.60 -16.67
N LEU A 287 4.33 18.73 -17.46
CA LEU A 287 4.38 18.31 -18.88
C LEU A 287 3.97 16.84 -19.12
N PRO A 288 4.35 15.87 -18.27
CA PRO A 288 3.78 14.53 -18.23
C PRO A 288 2.25 14.44 -18.30
N ASN A 289 1.51 15.35 -17.68
CA ASN A 289 0.04 15.36 -17.75
C ASN A 289 -0.42 15.64 -19.17
N MET A 290 0.13 16.68 -19.81
CA MET A 290 -0.16 17.02 -21.19
C MET A 290 0.31 15.92 -22.16
N SER A 291 1.48 15.35 -21.92
CA SER A 291 2.02 14.23 -22.69
C SER A 291 1.14 12.98 -22.62
N SER A 292 0.55 12.70 -21.46
CA SER A 292 -0.42 11.61 -21.28
C SER A 292 -1.70 11.82 -22.08
N ILE A 293 -2.22 13.06 -22.11
CA ILE A 293 -3.41 13.42 -22.91
C ILE A 293 -3.11 13.27 -24.41
N LEU A 294 -1.98 13.80 -24.86
CA LEU A 294 -1.55 13.85 -26.25
C LEU A 294 -0.90 12.56 -26.76
N ASN A 295 -0.74 11.54 -25.92
CA ASN A 295 -0.08 10.28 -26.28
C ASN A 295 -0.74 9.62 -27.50
N GLY A 296 0.01 9.53 -28.61
CA GLY A 296 -0.45 9.01 -29.89
C GLY A 296 -1.10 10.04 -30.82
N ALA A 297 -0.85 11.33 -30.62
CA ALA A 297 -1.26 12.39 -31.54
C ALA A 297 -0.51 12.33 -32.89
N GLY A 298 0.71 11.81 -32.89
CA GLY A 298 1.53 11.61 -34.10
C GLY A 298 1.78 12.93 -34.82
N LEU A 299 1.47 12.97 -36.12
CA LEU A 299 1.63 14.18 -36.95
C LEU A 299 0.79 15.38 -36.52
N ASN A 300 -0.27 15.15 -35.73
CA ASN A 300 -1.12 16.23 -35.23
C ASN A 300 -0.68 16.75 -33.85
N ALA A 301 0.49 16.33 -33.34
CA ALA A 301 0.97 16.69 -32.01
C ALA A 301 1.02 18.19 -31.75
N VAL A 302 1.63 18.96 -32.66
CA VAL A 302 1.75 20.43 -32.54
C VAL A 302 0.39 21.09 -32.46
N LYS A 303 -0.52 20.72 -33.37
CA LYS A 303 -1.89 21.27 -33.39
C LYS A 303 -2.63 20.91 -32.10
N ALA A 304 -2.58 19.64 -31.69
CA ALA A 304 -3.28 19.18 -30.50
C ALA A 304 -2.74 19.81 -29.21
N PHE A 305 -1.43 20.06 -29.15
CA PHE A 305 -0.80 20.81 -28.06
C PHE A 305 -1.31 22.24 -28.04
N LYS A 306 -1.23 22.97 -29.17
CA LYS A 306 -1.70 24.36 -29.27
C LYS A 306 -3.18 24.49 -28.93
N ASP A 307 -4.04 23.67 -29.53
CA ASP A 307 -5.48 23.72 -29.29
C ASP A 307 -5.82 23.48 -27.80
N LEU A 308 -5.07 22.60 -27.11
CA LEU A 308 -5.27 22.37 -25.67
C LEU A 308 -4.69 23.50 -24.83
N TYR A 309 -3.51 24.01 -25.21
CA TYR A 309 -2.87 25.14 -24.55
C TYR A 309 -3.77 26.38 -24.62
N ASP A 310 -4.34 26.68 -25.78
CA ASP A 310 -5.20 27.86 -26.00
C ASP A 310 -6.55 27.74 -25.27
N LEU A 311 -6.96 26.52 -24.88
CA LEU A 311 -8.07 26.35 -23.94
C LEU A 311 -7.67 26.63 -22.50
N TRP A 312 -6.43 26.36 -22.13
CA TRP A 312 -5.93 26.52 -20.76
C TRP A 312 -5.40 27.92 -20.49
N PHE A 313 -4.79 28.54 -21.48
CA PHE A 313 -4.11 29.82 -21.40
C PHE A 313 -4.51 30.75 -22.54
N ASP A 314 -4.53 32.05 -22.25
CA ASP A 314 -4.64 33.07 -23.28
C ASP A 314 -3.28 33.34 -23.95
N HIS A 315 -3.29 34.26 -24.93
CA HIS A 315 -2.08 34.67 -25.66
C HIS A 315 -1.00 35.32 -24.77
N GLN A 316 -1.33 35.74 -23.54
CA GLN A 316 -0.38 36.29 -22.55
C GLN A 316 0.13 35.21 -21.59
N GLY A 317 -0.30 33.95 -21.75
CA GLY A 317 0.02 32.86 -20.83
C GLY A 317 -0.77 32.90 -19.52
N LYS A 318 -1.87 33.66 -19.43
CA LYS A 318 -2.73 33.68 -18.24
C LYS A 318 -3.78 32.58 -18.35
N LYS A 319 -4.08 31.94 -17.21
CA LYS A 319 -5.15 30.93 -17.11
C LYS A 319 -6.47 31.49 -17.64
N THR A 320 -7.09 30.76 -18.56
CA THR A 320 -8.44 31.07 -19.03
C THR A 320 -9.47 30.76 -17.96
N ARG A 321 -10.74 31.11 -18.22
CA ARG A 321 -11.86 30.73 -17.36
C ARG A 321 -11.92 29.23 -17.04
N TYR A 322 -11.43 28.36 -17.93
CA TYR A 322 -11.51 26.92 -17.77
C TYR A 322 -10.67 26.44 -16.60
N LEU A 323 -9.38 26.81 -16.56
CA LEU A 323 -8.50 26.45 -15.45
C LEU A 323 -8.87 27.18 -14.16
N ASN A 324 -9.21 28.47 -14.22
CA ASN A 324 -9.63 29.22 -13.04
C ASN A 324 -10.86 28.60 -12.37
N THR A 325 -11.82 28.09 -13.16
CA THR A 325 -13.00 27.40 -12.62
C THR A 325 -12.62 26.07 -11.97
N LEU A 326 -11.76 25.26 -12.59
CA LEU A 326 -11.31 24.00 -11.99
C LEU A 326 -10.59 24.23 -10.65
N GLU A 327 -9.73 25.23 -10.56
CA GLU A 327 -9.00 25.60 -9.33
C GLU A 327 -9.95 26.10 -8.23
N LYS A 328 -10.87 27.02 -8.59
CA LYS A 328 -11.88 27.55 -7.67
C LYS A 328 -12.73 26.43 -7.06
N GLU A 329 -13.06 25.41 -7.84
CA GLU A 329 -13.89 24.29 -7.41
C GLU A 329 -13.08 23.11 -6.85
N GLY A 330 -11.76 23.28 -6.66
CA GLY A 330 -10.88 22.27 -6.07
C GLY A 330 -10.69 21.01 -6.92
N ILE A 331 -10.96 21.08 -8.23
CA ILE A 331 -10.78 19.96 -9.16
C ILE A 331 -9.33 19.90 -9.61
N ASN A 332 -8.63 18.85 -9.21
CA ASN A 332 -7.24 18.66 -9.58
C ASN A 332 -7.08 18.33 -11.08
N LEU A 333 -6.28 19.13 -11.79
CA LEU A 333 -5.97 18.93 -13.21
C LEU A 333 -5.33 17.57 -13.51
N SER A 334 -4.61 16.96 -12.56
CA SER A 334 -4.08 15.60 -12.71
C SER A 334 -5.17 14.56 -12.88
N ASN A 335 -6.32 14.73 -12.21
CA ASN A 335 -7.46 13.84 -12.33
C ASN A 335 -8.11 14.00 -13.71
N VAL A 336 -8.30 15.25 -14.17
CA VAL A 336 -8.83 15.55 -15.51
C VAL A 336 -7.90 14.98 -16.59
N SER A 337 -6.59 15.19 -16.44
CA SER A 337 -5.58 14.64 -17.35
C SER A 337 -5.57 13.12 -17.34
N GLY A 338 -5.81 12.49 -16.19
CA GLY A 338 -5.99 11.04 -16.07
C GLY A 338 -7.18 10.53 -16.87
N ILE A 339 -8.34 11.21 -16.81
CA ILE A 339 -9.53 10.88 -17.60
C ILE A 339 -9.23 11.05 -19.09
N LEU A 340 -8.61 12.17 -19.48
CA LEU A 340 -8.32 12.53 -20.86
C LEU A 340 -7.07 11.84 -21.45
N SER A 341 -6.40 10.99 -20.68
CA SER A 341 -5.23 10.24 -21.16
C SER A 341 -5.56 9.51 -22.45
N LYS A 342 -4.69 9.61 -23.46
CA LYS A 342 -4.86 9.08 -24.83
C LYS A 342 -6.00 9.73 -25.63
N ALA A 343 -6.40 10.97 -25.34
CA ALA A 343 -7.28 11.75 -26.21
C ALA A 343 -6.63 12.12 -27.56
N LYS A 344 -5.28 12.12 -27.63
CA LYS A 344 -4.50 12.31 -28.86
C LYS A 344 -4.80 13.67 -29.51
N ALA A 345 -5.00 13.69 -30.82
CA ALA A 345 -5.36 14.87 -31.59
C ALA A 345 -6.69 15.52 -31.16
N ASN A 346 -7.54 14.82 -30.40
CA ASN A 346 -8.82 15.35 -29.92
C ASN A 346 -8.76 15.93 -28.51
N ALA A 347 -7.57 16.10 -27.93
CA ALA A 347 -7.36 16.54 -26.55
C ALA A 347 -8.19 17.77 -26.15
N ALA A 348 -8.08 18.85 -26.93
CA ALA A 348 -8.79 20.11 -26.68
C ALA A 348 -10.32 19.91 -26.69
N LYS A 349 -10.83 19.23 -27.73
CA LYS A 349 -12.24 18.90 -27.84
C LYS A 349 -12.73 18.09 -26.64
N SER A 350 -11.99 17.05 -26.26
CA SER A 350 -12.38 16.15 -25.16
C SER A 350 -12.32 16.81 -23.80
N PHE A 351 -11.35 17.72 -23.58
CA PHE A 351 -11.33 18.58 -22.40
C PHE A 351 -12.56 19.47 -22.36
N LYS A 352 -12.86 20.18 -23.47
CA LYS A 352 -14.00 21.08 -23.55
C LYS A 352 -15.33 20.34 -23.36
N ASP A 353 -15.53 19.22 -24.05
CA ASP A 353 -16.75 18.42 -23.92
C ASP A 353 -16.96 17.93 -22.47
N LEU A 354 -15.88 17.52 -21.77
CA LEU A 354 -15.97 17.11 -20.37
C LEU A 354 -16.26 18.31 -19.45
N TYR A 355 -15.59 19.44 -19.70
CA TYR A 355 -15.82 20.68 -18.97
C TYR A 355 -17.28 21.14 -19.11
N ASP A 356 -17.84 21.14 -20.31
CA ASP A 356 -19.21 21.58 -20.59
C ASP A 356 -20.27 20.63 -19.97
N ILE A 357 -19.88 19.41 -19.60
CA ILE A 357 -20.74 18.53 -18.76
C ILE A 357 -20.68 18.95 -17.30
N TRP A 358 -19.53 19.39 -16.81
CA TRP A 358 -19.34 19.74 -15.40
C TRP A 358 -19.77 21.16 -15.07
N PHE A 359 -19.60 22.08 -16.01
CA PHE A 359 -19.82 23.51 -15.86
C PHE A 359 -20.65 24.06 -17.02
N ASP A 360 -21.48 25.05 -16.74
CA ASP A 360 -22.14 25.84 -17.77
C ASP A 360 -21.20 26.90 -18.39
N GLU A 361 -21.70 27.67 -19.34
CA GLU A 361 -20.92 28.71 -20.03
C GLU A 361 -20.38 29.81 -19.09
N GLN A 362 -21.04 30.02 -17.95
CA GLN A 362 -20.63 30.98 -16.91
C GLN A 362 -19.63 30.38 -15.91
N GLY A 363 -19.34 29.06 -15.99
CA GLY A 363 -18.48 28.35 -15.06
C GLY A 363 -19.19 27.87 -13.80
N ASN A 364 -20.52 27.89 -13.75
CA ASN A 364 -21.25 27.32 -12.62
C ASN A 364 -21.40 25.81 -12.79
N LYS A 365 -21.31 25.07 -11.68
CA LYS A 365 -21.58 23.62 -11.68
C LYS A 365 -22.94 23.30 -12.31
N THR A 366 -22.94 22.38 -13.26
CA THR A 366 -24.18 21.83 -13.84
C THR A 366 -24.90 20.93 -12.83
N LYS A 367 -26.07 20.41 -13.21
CA LYS A 367 -26.81 19.43 -12.42
C LYS A 367 -25.98 18.19 -12.06
N TYR A 368 -25.01 17.83 -12.89
CA TYR A 368 -24.21 16.62 -12.72
C TYR A 368 -23.30 16.73 -11.49
N LEU A 369 -22.44 17.74 -11.42
CA LEU A 369 -21.56 17.95 -10.27
C LEU A 369 -22.35 18.27 -9.00
N LYS A 370 -23.38 19.11 -9.09
CA LYS A 370 -24.27 19.43 -7.95
C LYS A 370 -24.88 18.16 -7.34
N THR A 371 -25.25 17.19 -8.16
CA THR A 371 -25.82 15.92 -7.69
C THR A 371 -24.76 15.05 -7.02
N LEU A 372 -23.56 14.92 -7.61
CA LEU A 372 -22.47 14.16 -7.00
C LEU A 372 -22.12 14.70 -5.60
N GLU A 373 -21.99 16.02 -5.46
CA GLU A 373 -21.69 16.68 -4.19
C GLU A 373 -22.80 16.48 -3.16
N LYS A 374 -24.06 16.71 -3.56
CA LYS A 374 -25.22 16.51 -2.68
C LYS A 374 -25.31 15.06 -2.15
N GLN A 375 -24.85 14.09 -2.94
CA GLN A 375 -24.89 12.67 -2.60
C GLN A 375 -23.58 12.17 -1.99
N GLY A 376 -22.61 13.06 -1.70
CA GLY A 376 -21.34 12.71 -1.08
C GLY A 376 -20.41 11.87 -1.97
N ILE A 377 -20.62 11.83 -3.29
CA ILE A 377 -19.77 11.07 -4.21
C ILE A 377 -18.53 11.89 -4.54
N ASN A 378 -17.36 11.36 -4.16
CA ASN A 378 -16.09 12.00 -4.43
C ASN A 378 -15.71 11.91 -5.92
N LEU A 379 -15.51 13.05 -6.57
CA LEU A 379 -15.12 13.14 -7.99
C LEU A 379 -13.78 12.43 -8.27
N ARG A 380 -12.89 12.28 -7.27
CA ARG A 380 -11.65 11.49 -7.38
C ARG A 380 -11.95 10.02 -7.70
N ASN A 381 -12.98 9.44 -7.11
CA ASN A 381 -13.37 8.05 -7.37
C ASN A 381 -13.94 7.92 -8.78
N VAL A 382 -14.77 8.88 -9.21
CA VAL A 382 -15.27 8.93 -10.60
C VAL A 382 -14.12 9.05 -11.59
N SER A 383 -13.17 9.95 -11.31
CA SER A 383 -11.98 10.16 -12.15
C SER A 383 -11.09 8.92 -12.21
N SER A 384 -10.98 8.18 -11.09
CA SER A 384 -10.26 6.91 -11.00
C SER A 384 -10.86 5.86 -11.93
N ILE A 385 -12.19 5.72 -11.95
CA ILE A 385 -12.91 4.80 -12.85
C ILE A 385 -12.74 5.22 -14.31
N LEU A 386 -12.92 6.51 -14.61
CA LEU A 386 -12.87 7.07 -15.96
C LEU A 386 -11.45 7.26 -16.51
N GLY A 387 -10.41 6.94 -15.73
CA GLY A 387 -9.02 7.06 -16.15
C GLY A 387 -8.76 6.37 -17.50
N GLY A 388 -8.21 7.10 -18.47
CA GLY A 388 -7.95 6.61 -19.82
C GLY A 388 -9.18 6.57 -20.75
N ALA A 389 -10.28 7.25 -20.42
CA ALA A 389 -11.42 7.42 -21.34
C ALA A 389 -11.05 8.23 -22.59
N GLY A 390 -10.04 9.10 -22.49
CA GLY A 390 -9.46 9.84 -23.60
C GLY A 390 -10.50 10.63 -24.37
N SER A 391 -10.63 10.36 -25.67
CA SER A 391 -11.55 11.11 -26.52
C SER A 391 -13.04 10.89 -26.24
N LYS A 392 -13.37 9.90 -25.40
CA LYS A 392 -14.74 9.57 -24.99
C LYS A 392 -15.06 9.99 -23.55
N ALA A 393 -14.22 10.82 -22.92
CA ALA A 393 -14.35 11.23 -21.53
C ALA A 393 -15.75 11.73 -21.14
N ALA A 394 -16.27 12.71 -21.89
CA ALA A 394 -17.60 13.27 -21.66
C ALA A 394 -18.71 12.22 -21.73
N LYS A 395 -18.71 11.39 -22.78
CA LYS A 395 -19.67 10.30 -22.94
C LYS A 395 -19.56 9.29 -21.79
N ALA A 396 -18.36 8.87 -21.43
CA ALA A 396 -18.13 7.90 -20.37
C ALA A 396 -18.58 8.40 -18.99
N PHE A 397 -18.33 9.68 -18.70
CA PHE A 397 -18.86 10.33 -17.49
C PHE A 397 -20.39 10.31 -17.49
N LYS A 398 -21.01 10.74 -18.59
CA LYS A 398 -22.46 10.81 -18.70
C LYS A 398 -23.12 9.43 -18.60
N ASP A 399 -22.59 8.44 -19.30
CA ASP A 399 -23.09 7.06 -19.25
C ASP A 399 -23.01 6.50 -17.80
N LEU A 400 -21.91 6.75 -17.08
CA LEU A 400 -21.76 6.32 -15.68
C LEU A 400 -22.70 7.10 -14.75
N TYR A 401 -22.87 8.40 -14.97
CA TYR A 401 -23.80 9.21 -14.21
C TYR A 401 -25.24 8.74 -14.40
N ASP A 402 -25.68 8.51 -15.64
CA ASP A 402 -27.04 8.08 -15.96
C ASP A 402 -27.34 6.67 -15.42
N LEU A 403 -26.29 5.86 -15.19
CA LEU A 403 -26.41 4.58 -14.51
C LEU A 403 -26.69 4.75 -13.00
N TRP A 404 -26.10 5.76 -12.38
CA TRP A 404 -26.16 6.03 -10.94
C TRP A 404 -27.32 6.93 -10.54
N PHE A 405 -27.73 7.83 -11.42
CA PHE A 405 -28.76 8.83 -11.19
C PHE A 405 -29.74 8.89 -12.35
N ASN A 406 -31.02 9.03 -12.02
CA ASN A 406 -32.02 9.36 -13.04
C ASN A 406 -31.96 10.84 -13.44
N GLU A 407 -32.80 11.24 -14.38
CA GLU A 407 -32.82 12.61 -14.92
C GLU A 407 -33.04 13.70 -13.86
N ASN A 408 -33.71 13.35 -12.76
CA ASN A 408 -33.99 14.22 -11.60
C ASN A 408 -32.87 14.22 -10.54
N GLY A 409 -31.75 13.54 -10.79
CA GLY A 409 -30.63 13.43 -9.85
C GLY A 409 -30.92 12.53 -8.63
N ARG A 410 -31.94 11.67 -8.70
CA ARG A 410 -32.21 10.66 -7.66
C ARG A 410 -31.42 9.40 -7.97
N LYS A 411 -30.87 8.78 -6.92
CA LYS A 411 -30.15 7.49 -7.03
C LYS A 411 -31.02 6.45 -7.73
N THR A 412 -30.46 5.79 -8.73
CA THR A 412 -31.10 4.65 -9.39
C THR A 412 -31.10 3.43 -8.45
N ARG A 413 -31.64 2.30 -8.91
CA ARG A 413 -31.54 1.03 -8.17
C ARG A 413 -30.09 0.63 -7.92
N HIS A 414 -29.21 0.82 -8.91
CA HIS A 414 -27.79 0.45 -8.81
C HIS A 414 -27.10 1.02 -7.57
N LEU A 415 -27.19 2.35 -7.34
CA LEU A 415 -26.57 2.95 -6.15
C LEU A 415 -27.30 2.62 -4.85
N ARG A 416 -28.64 2.57 -4.87
CA ARG A 416 -29.42 2.26 -3.67
C ARG A 416 -29.10 0.86 -3.14
N SER A 417 -29.06 -0.14 -4.02
CA SER A 417 -28.71 -1.52 -3.64
C SER A 417 -27.31 -1.62 -3.06
N LEU A 418 -26.33 -0.86 -3.57
CA LEU A 418 -24.98 -0.85 -2.99
C LEU A 418 -24.98 -0.28 -1.56
N GLU A 419 -25.66 0.85 -1.34
CA GLU A 419 -25.73 1.52 -0.05
C GLU A 419 -26.50 0.70 1.00
N GLU A 420 -27.66 0.15 0.62
CA GLU A 420 -28.49 -0.71 1.47
C GLU A 420 -27.74 -1.97 1.92
N ASN A 421 -26.78 -2.44 1.11
CA ASN A 421 -25.97 -3.61 1.41
C ASN A 421 -24.57 -3.26 1.94
N GLY A 422 -24.32 -1.99 2.30
CA GLY A 422 -23.07 -1.56 2.92
C GLY A 422 -21.83 -1.63 2.00
N ILE A 423 -22.02 -1.72 0.67
CA ILE A 423 -20.92 -1.78 -0.29
C ILE A 423 -20.42 -0.37 -0.59
N SER A 424 -19.18 -0.11 -0.19
CA SER A 424 -18.52 1.18 -0.38
C SER A 424 -18.17 1.47 -1.84
N LEU A 425 -18.59 2.63 -2.37
CA LEU A 425 -18.20 3.11 -3.70
C LEU A 425 -16.68 3.17 -3.92
N PRO A 426 -15.84 3.56 -2.93
CA PRO A 426 -14.40 3.38 -2.99
C PRO A 426 -13.93 1.98 -3.40
N ASN A 427 -14.56 0.90 -2.89
CA ASN A 427 -14.18 -0.47 -3.25
C ASN A 427 -14.51 -0.75 -4.72
N ILE A 428 -15.68 -0.32 -5.19
CA ILE A 428 -16.06 -0.43 -6.61
C ILE A 428 -15.12 0.38 -7.49
N SER A 429 -14.79 1.61 -7.08
CA SER A 429 -13.86 2.47 -7.79
C SER A 429 -12.45 1.89 -7.84
N SER A 430 -12.05 1.14 -6.81
CA SER A 430 -10.77 0.42 -6.73
C SER A 430 -10.72 -0.69 -7.78
N ILE A 431 -11.76 -1.52 -7.86
CA ILE A 431 -11.88 -2.61 -8.85
C ILE A 431 -11.97 -2.05 -10.27
N LEU A 432 -12.84 -1.07 -10.49
CA LEU A 432 -13.09 -0.44 -11.80
C LEU A 432 -12.05 0.62 -12.18
N HIS A 433 -10.96 0.76 -11.43
CA HIS A 433 -9.91 1.73 -11.72
C HIS A 433 -9.42 1.59 -13.16
N ARG A 434 -9.40 2.72 -13.90
CA ARG A 434 -9.07 2.81 -15.33
C ARG A 434 -9.94 1.96 -16.26
N ALA A 435 -11.22 1.73 -15.93
CA ALA A 435 -12.20 1.20 -16.88
C ALA A 435 -12.41 2.14 -18.09
N GLY A 436 -12.16 3.44 -17.92
CA GLY A 436 -12.09 4.42 -18.99
C GLY A 436 -13.42 4.55 -19.73
N SER A 437 -13.41 4.45 -21.06
CA SER A 437 -14.62 4.59 -21.87
C SER A 437 -15.65 3.47 -21.66
N ASN A 438 -15.26 2.38 -21.00
CA ASN A 438 -16.12 1.23 -20.72
C ASN A 438 -16.65 1.24 -19.27
N ALA A 439 -16.46 2.34 -18.53
CA ALA A 439 -16.82 2.45 -17.12
C ALA A 439 -18.25 2.00 -16.79
N ALA A 440 -19.25 2.54 -17.51
CA ALA A 440 -20.66 2.19 -17.27
C ALA A 440 -20.92 0.70 -17.52
N LYS A 441 -20.42 0.14 -18.64
CA LYS A 441 -20.54 -1.28 -18.94
C LYS A 441 -19.87 -2.15 -17.88
N ALA A 442 -18.64 -1.80 -17.49
CA ALA A 442 -17.88 -2.56 -16.50
C ALA A 442 -18.53 -2.53 -15.11
N PHE A 443 -19.14 -1.40 -14.75
CA PHE A 443 -19.97 -1.30 -13.54
C PHE A 443 -21.19 -2.23 -13.66
N THR A 444 -21.95 -2.16 -14.75
CA THR A 444 -23.14 -3.01 -14.96
C THR A 444 -22.78 -4.49 -14.92
N ASP A 445 -21.76 -4.92 -15.68
CA ASP A 445 -21.33 -6.31 -15.70
C ASP A 445 -20.94 -6.81 -14.30
N LEU A 446 -20.31 -5.96 -13.46
CA LEU A 446 -19.94 -6.32 -12.08
C LEU A 446 -21.16 -6.32 -11.16
N TYR A 447 -22.04 -5.34 -11.31
CA TYR A 447 -23.29 -5.24 -10.56
C TYR A 447 -24.16 -6.47 -10.78
N ASP A 448 -24.32 -6.92 -12.03
CA ASP A 448 -25.13 -8.08 -12.40
C ASP A 448 -24.59 -9.41 -11.83
N LEU A 449 -23.31 -9.44 -11.44
CA LEU A 449 -22.74 -10.58 -10.69
C LEU A 449 -23.08 -10.52 -9.20
N TRP A 450 -23.30 -9.34 -8.63
CA TRP A 450 -23.55 -9.14 -7.21
C TRP A 450 -25.03 -9.02 -6.88
N PHE A 451 -25.86 -8.61 -7.84
CA PHE A 451 -27.27 -8.33 -7.66
C PHE A 451 -28.10 -8.89 -8.83
N ASP A 452 -29.34 -9.25 -8.54
CA ASP A 452 -30.34 -9.51 -9.57
C ASP A 452 -30.95 -8.21 -10.13
N GLU A 453 -31.84 -8.34 -11.13
CA GLU A 453 -32.52 -7.19 -11.73
C GLU A 453 -33.37 -6.41 -10.72
N GLN A 454 -33.85 -7.06 -9.65
CA GLN A 454 -34.61 -6.45 -8.56
C GLN A 454 -33.71 -5.72 -7.55
N GLY A 455 -32.39 -5.93 -7.61
CA GLY A 455 -31.41 -5.35 -6.70
C GLY A 455 -31.18 -6.16 -5.43
N ASN A 456 -31.64 -7.42 -5.38
CA ASN A 456 -31.34 -8.33 -4.29
C ASN A 456 -29.97 -8.97 -4.50
N LYS A 457 -29.28 -9.30 -3.42
CA LYS A 457 -27.98 -10.00 -3.47
C LYS A 457 -28.11 -11.30 -4.28
N SER A 458 -27.23 -11.45 -5.27
CA SER A 458 -27.06 -12.67 -6.04
C SER A 458 -26.54 -13.81 -5.14
N HIS A 459 -26.52 -15.03 -5.69
CA HIS A 459 -25.94 -16.17 -4.99
C HIS A 459 -24.46 -15.93 -4.63
N CYS A 460 -23.68 -15.30 -5.50
CA CYS A 460 -22.25 -15.06 -5.26
C CYS A 460 -22.01 -14.21 -4.02
N LEU A 461 -22.75 -13.10 -3.87
CA LEU A 461 -22.56 -12.18 -2.75
C LEU A 461 -23.04 -12.80 -1.43
N LYS A 462 -24.17 -13.52 -1.46
CA LYS A 462 -24.68 -14.27 -0.29
C LYS A 462 -23.67 -15.31 0.19
N THR A 463 -23.05 -16.04 -0.72
CA THR A 463 -22.00 -17.03 -0.37
C THR A 463 -20.82 -16.36 0.31
N LEU A 464 -20.29 -15.26 -0.22
CA LEU A 464 -19.16 -14.55 0.42
C LEU A 464 -19.50 -14.09 1.85
N GLU A 465 -20.73 -13.63 2.09
CA GLU A 465 -21.18 -13.19 3.43
C GLU A 465 -21.34 -14.35 4.41
N ILE A 466 -21.99 -15.45 3.99
CA ILE A 466 -22.15 -16.66 4.80
C ILE A 466 -20.78 -17.23 5.19
N GLU A 467 -19.83 -17.16 4.26
CA GLU A 467 -18.48 -17.69 4.41
C GLU A 467 -17.52 -16.71 5.10
N GLY A 468 -18.00 -15.53 5.51
CA GLY A 468 -17.21 -14.53 6.22
C GLY A 468 -16.08 -13.91 5.39
N ILE A 469 -16.14 -14.01 4.05
CA ILE A 469 -15.14 -13.45 3.16
C ILE A 469 -15.39 -11.96 2.94
N SER A 470 -14.44 -11.14 3.37
CA SER A 470 -14.51 -9.69 3.22
C SER A 470 -14.44 -9.25 1.74
N LEU A 471 -15.45 -8.50 1.31
CA LEU A 471 -15.43 -7.80 0.01
C LEU A 471 -14.28 -6.82 -0.11
N THR A 472 -13.78 -6.26 0.99
CA THR A 472 -12.58 -5.42 0.98
C THR A 472 -11.37 -6.22 0.53
N SER A 473 -11.18 -7.44 1.07
CA SER A 473 -10.07 -8.32 0.65
C SER A 473 -10.17 -8.71 -0.82
N ILE A 474 -11.38 -8.97 -1.33
CA ILE A 474 -11.63 -9.24 -2.76
C ILE A 474 -11.35 -7.99 -3.61
N SER A 475 -11.81 -6.83 -3.17
CA SER A 475 -11.57 -5.54 -3.83
C SER A 475 -10.09 -5.21 -3.91
N ASP A 476 -9.31 -5.49 -2.86
CA ASP A 476 -7.87 -5.25 -2.85
C ASP A 476 -7.14 -6.14 -3.87
N ILE A 477 -7.50 -7.43 -3.96
CA ILE A 477 -6.95 -8.35 -4.96
C ILE A 477 -7.31 -7.88 -6.39
N LEU A 478 -8.57 -7.48 -6.59
CA LEU A 478 -9.11 -7.07 -7.88
C LEU A 478 -8.84 -5.59 -8.22
N HIS A 479 -8.12 -4.86 -7.38
CA HIS A 479 -7.77 -3.47 -7.64
C HIS A 479 -7.13 -3.32 -9.02
N GLY A 480 -7.66 -2.40 -9.84
CA GLY A 480 -7.16 -2.17 -11.20
C GLY A 480 -7.62 -3.19 -12.26
N ALA A 481 -8.63 -4.00 -12.00
CA ALA A 481 -9.23 -4.87 -13.03
C ALA A 481 -9.90 -4.08 -14.16
N GLY A 482 -10.40 -2.87 -13.87
CA GLY A 482 -10.91 -1.91 -14.85
C GLY A 482 -12.08 -2.50 -15.63
N SER A 483 -11.99 -2.50 -16.98
CA SER A 483 -13.05 -3.03 -17.84
C SER A 483 -13.24 -4.55 -17.75
N ASN A 484 -12.31 -5.27 -17.12
CA ASN A 484 -12.40 -6.73 -16.94
C ASN A 484 -12.91 -7.13 -15.55
N ALA A 485 -13.36 -6.18 -14.73
CA ALA A 485 -13.76 -6.39 -13.34
C ALA A 485 -14.68 -7.58 -13.12
N ALA A 486 -15.79 -7.66 -13.87
CA ALA A 486 -16.76 -8.74 -13.74
C ALA A 486 -16.14 -10.12 -14.04
N LYS A 487 -15.40 -10.20 -15.16
CA LYS A 487 -14.69 -11.42 -15.55
C LYS A 487 -13.70 -11.86 -14.46
N SER A 488 -12.89 -10.94 -13.96
CA SER A 488 -11.86 -11.25 -12.96
C SER A 488 -12.44 -11.58 -11.59
N PHE A 489 -13.56 -10.95 -11.21
CA PHE A 489 -14.32 -11.36 -10.02
C PHE A 489 -14.84 -12.78 -10.19
N LYS A 490 -15.48 -13.10 -11.32
CA LYS A 490 -16.03 -14.43 -11.60
C LYS A 490 -14.96 -15.52 -11.57
N GLU A 491 -13.85 -15.32 -12.27
CA GLU A 491 -12.72 -16.26 -12.27
C GLU A 491 -12.11 -16.47 -10.87
N LEU A 492 -12.06 -15.42 -10.04
CA LEU A 492 -11.58 -15.54 -8.66
C LEU A 492 -12.62 -16.27 -7.79
N TYR A 493 -13.91 -15.98 -7.96
CA TYR A 493 -15.00 -16.65 -7.25
C TYR A 493 -15.00 -18.15 -7.55
N GLU A 494 -14.87 -18.55 -8.82
CA GLU A 494 -14.82 -19.96 -9.26
C GLU A 494 -13.58 -20.72 -8.75
N LEU A 495 -12.53 -20.01 -8.32
CA LEU A 495 -11.41 -20.65 -7.61
C LEU A 495 -11.71 -20.91 -6.14
N LEU A 496 -12.55 -20.08 -5.53
CA LEU A 496 -12.88 -20.17 -4.11
C LEU A 496 -14.09 -21.10 -3.88
N PHE A 497 -15.06 -21.07 -4.80
CA PHE A 497 -16.32 -21.79 -4.72
C PHE A 497 -16.63 -22.55 -6.01
N ASP A 498 -17.25 -23.72 -5.88
CA ASP A 498 -17.80 -24.46 -7.03
C ASP A 498 -19.16 -23.91 -7.46
N ASP A 499 -19.75 -24.50 -8.51
CA ASP A 499 -21.05 -24.08 -9.06
C ASP A 499 -22.22 -24.23 -8.08
N GLN A 500 -22.04 -25.01 -7.01
CA GLN A 500 -23.01 -25.20 -5.92
C GLN A 500 -22.70 -24.30 -4.70
N ALA A 501 -21.76 -23.37 -4.84
CA ALA A 501 -21.23 -22.51 -3.78
C ALA A 501 -20.56 -23.24 -2.61
N ASN A 502 -20.14 -24.49 -2.80
CA ASN A 502 -19.31 -25.16 -1.81
C ASN A 502 -17.86 -24.68 -1.95
N ARG A 503 -17.14 -24.62 -0.83
CA ARG A 503 -15.70 -24.36 -0.81
C ARG A 503 -14.95 -25.35 -1.71
N THR A 504 -14.15 -24.83 -2.63
CA THR A 504 -13.25 -25.66 -3.45
C THR A 504 -12.10 -26.22 -2.60
N GLN A 505 -11.29 -27.08 -3.21
CA GLN A 505 -10.06 -27.59 -2.57
C GLN A 505 -9.10 -26.46 -2.17
N PHE A 506 -9.08 -25.33 -2.88
CA PHE A 506 -8.25 -24.19 -2.54
C PHE A 506 -8.61 -23.64 -1.16
N LEU A 507 -9.87 -23.25 -0.94
CA LEU A 507 -10.30 -22.71 0.35
C LEU A 507 -10.20 -23.73 1.48
N LYS A 508 -10.62 -24.98 1.23
CA LYS A 508 -10.51 -26.08 2.22
C LYS A 508 -9.07 -26.29 2.70
N THR A 509 -8.11 -26.21 1.78
CA THR A 509 -6.68 -26.36 2.11
C THR A 509 -6.17 -25.17 2.92
N LEU A 510 -6.52 -23.95 2.53
CA LEU A 510 -6.09 -22.75 3.25
C LEU A 510 -6.60 -22.74 4.70
N GLU A 511 -7.86 -23.11 4.92
CA GLU A 511 -8.44 -23.19 6.26
C GLU A 511 -7.81 -24.28 7.10
N LYS A 512 -7.62 -25.49 6.54
CA LYS A 512 -6.94 -26.61 7.22
C LYS A 512 -5.54 -26.23 7.69
N GLU A 513 -4.86 -25.36 6.94
CA GLU A 513 -3.50 -24.89 7.23
C GLU A 513 -3.48 -23.52 7.94
N GLU A 514 -4.64 -23.06 8.42
CA GLU A 514 -4.84 -21.82 9.18
C GLU A 514 -4.32 -20.56 8.44
N ILE A 515 -4.36 -20.58 7.10
CA ILE A 515 -3.94 -19.47 6.26
C ILE A 515 -5.11 -18.51 6.05
N ASN A 516 -5.01 -17.34 6.66
CA ASN A 516 -6.00 -16.29 6.50
C ASN A 516 -5.98 -15.69 5.08
N LEU A 517 -7.15 -15.57 4.45
CA LEU A 517 -7.31 -14.92 3.14
C LEU A 517 -6.83 -13.46 3.14
N ALA A 518 -6.84 -12.77 4.29
CA ALA A 518 -6.26 -11.43 4.44
C ALA A 518 -4.74 -11.41 4.13
N ASN A 519 -4.00 -12.46 4.50
CA ASN A 519 -2.57 -12.57 4.16
C ASN A 519 -2.37 -12.71 2.64
N ILE A 520 -3.22 -13.51 1.99
CA ILE A 520 -3.19 -13.68 0.54
C ILE A 520 -3.59 -12.39 -0.15
N SER A 521 -4.65 -11.73 0.33
CA SER A 521 -5.10 -10.44 -0.19
C SER A 521 -4.03 -9.37 -0.07
N SER A 522 -3.29 -9.31 1.05
CA SER A 522 -2.15 -8.42 1.21
C SER A 522 -1.08 -8.67 0.14
N ILE A 523 -0.70 -9.93 -0.12
CA ILE A 523 0.29 -10.28 -1.15
C ILE A 523 -0.21 -9.95 -2.56
N LEU A 524 -1.45 -10.34 -2.87
CA LEU A 524 -2.07 -10.24 -4.18
C LEU A 524 -2.76 -8.89 -4.43
N SER A 525 -2.68 -7.94 -3.51
CA SER A 525 -3.25 -6.61 -3.67
C SER A 525 -2.76 -5.97 -4.96
N GLY A 526 -3.69 -5.48 -5.80
CA GLY A 526 -3.41 -4.93 -7.12
C GLY A 526 -3.17 -5.95 -8.23
N SER A 527 -3.58 -7.21 -8.06
CA SER A 527 -3.50 -8.21 -9.15
C SER A 527 -4.46 -7.91 -10.30
N GLY A 528 -5.57 -7.22 -10.01
CA GLY A 528 -6.52 -6.73 -11.00
C GLY A 528 -7.03 -7.85 -11.90
N SER A 529 -6.85 -7.70 -13.21
CA SER A 529 -7.38 -8.66 -14.17
C SER A 529 -6.72 -10.05 -14.14
N ASN A 530 -5.57 -10.17 -13.46
CA ASN A 530 -4.81 -11.42 -13.34
C ASN A 530 -4.96 -12.08 -11.97
N ALA A 531 -5.91 -11.62 -11.14
CA ALA A 531 -6.13 -12.09 -9.77
C ALA A 531 -6.23 -13.62 -9.66
N ALA A 532 -7.13 -14.24 -10.42
CA ALA A 532 -7.34 -15.69 -10.36
C ALA A 532 -6.07 -16.48 -10.73
N LYS A 533 -5.39 -16.07 -11.80
CA LYS A 533 -4.12 -16.67 -12.22
C LYS A 533 -3.05 -16.52 -11.13
N ALA A 534 -2.88 -15.33 -10.56
CA ALA A 534 -1.88 -15.06 -9.54
C ALA A 534 -2.16 -15.84 -8.24
N PHE A 535 -3.42 -15.95 -7.85
CA PHE A 535 -3.86 -16.77 -6.72
C PHE A 535 -3.50 -18.24 -6.94
N LYS A 536 -3.89 -18.81 -8.10
CA LYS A 536 -3.61 -20.21 -8.43
C LYS A 536 -2.11 -20.49 -8.51
N ASP A 537 -1.36 -19.62 -9.19
CA ASP A 537 0.09 -19.76 -9.32
C ASP A 537 0.79 -19.69 -7.95
N LEU A 538 0.33 -18.84 -7.03
CA LEU A 538 0.88 -18.74 -5.67
C LEU A 538 0.50 -19.95 -4.82
N PHE A 539 -0.76 -20.39 -4.89
CA PHE A 539 -1.24 -21.59 -4.20
C PHE A 539 -0.42 -22.82 -4.61
N ASN A 540 -0.17 -23.00 -5.91
CA ASN A 540 0.62 -24.12 -6.43
C ASN A 540 2.11 -24.07 -6.02
N LEU A 541 2.59 -22.95 -5.46
CA LEU A 541 3.91 -22.91 -4.82
C LEU A 541 3.87 -23.36 -3.36
N TRP A 542 2.73 -23.20 -2.70
CA TRP A 542 2.55 -23.58 -1.30
C TRP A 542 2.06 -25.00 -1.15
N PHE A 543 1.30 -25.50 -2.11
CA PHE A 543 0.61 -26.79 -2.07
C PHE A 543 0.79 -27.56 -3.37
N ASP A 544 0.79 -28.88 -3.27
CA ASP A 544 0.65 -29.78 -4.41
C ASP A 544 -0.84 -29.97 -4.80
N GLU A 545 -1.10 -30.79 -5.82
CA GLU A 545 -2.44 -31.04 -6.35
C GLU A 545 -3.39 -31.69 -5.33
N ASP A 546 -2.84 -32.42 -4.34
CA ASP A 546 -3.61 -33.02 -3.24
C ASP A 546 -3.92 -32.01 -2.11
N GLY A 547 -3.36 -30.80 -2.16
CA GLY A 547 -3.43 -29.82 -1.08
C GLY A 547 -2.46 -30.08 0.07
N LYS A 548 -1.43 -30.92 -0.12
CA LYS A 548 -0.36 -31.08 0.88
C LYS A 548 0.69 -29.99 0.66
N LYS A 549 1.35 -29.57 1.75
CA LYS A 549 2.43 -28.57 1.67
C LYS A 549 3.48 -28.97 0.64
N ALA A 550 3.71 -28.11 -0.34
CA ALA A 550 4.77 -28.24 -1.31
C ALA A 550 6.15 -28.04 -0.64
N LYS A 551 7.22 -28.32 -1.39
CA LYS A 551 8.61 -28.21 -0.93
C LYS A 551 8.93 -26.86 -0.28
N TYR A 552 8.46 -25.76 -0.88
CA TYR A 552 8.73 -24.41 -0.40
C TYR A 552 8.15 -24.17 1.00
N LEU A 553 6.86 -24.47 1.21
CA LEU A 553 6.20 -24.19 2.48
C LEU A 553 6.66 -25.15 3.60
N LYS A 554 6.97 -26.41 3.26
CA LYS A 554 7.61 -27.35 4.20
C LYS A 554 8.93 -26.80 4.73
N CYS A 555 9.79 -26.31 3.84
CA CYS A 555 11.09 -25.75 4.17
C CYS A 555 10.99 -24.47 5.01
N LEU A 556 10.06 -23.56 4.68
CA LEU A 556 9.82 -22.36 5.50
C LEU A 556 9.39 -22.73 6.93
N GLY A 557 8.46 -23.67 7.07
CA GLY A 557 7.95 -24.11 8.36
C GLY A 557 9.00 -24.76 9.25
N THR A 558 9.92 -25.57 8.69
CA THR A 558 11.03 -26.17 9.46
C THR A 558 12.00 -25.13 10.03
N GLU A 559 12.03 -23.94 9.44
CA GLU A 559 12.97 -22.87 9.79
C GLU A 559 12.29 -21.74 10.57
N GLY A 560 11.07 -21.95 11.06
CA GLY A 560 10.32 -20.96 11.84
C GLY A 560 9.86 -19.75 11.03
N ILE A 561 9.88 -19.80 9.69
CA ILE A 561 9.42 -18.71 8.84
C ILE A 561 7.93 -18.88 8.55
N THR A 562 7.13 -17.93 9.02
CA THR A 562 5.68 -17.96 8.87
C THR A 562 5.21 -17.31 7.57
N LEU A 563 3.99 -17.65 7.14
CA LEU A 563 3.34 -16.95 6.04
C LEU A 563 3.00 -15.50 6.37
N SER A 564 2.87 -15.14 7.66
CA SER A 564 2.72 -13.74 8.08
C SER A 564 3.99 -12.94 7.82
N ASN A 565 5.18 -13.52 8.04
CA ASN A 565 6.44 -12.86 7.68
C ASN A 565 6.52 -12.65 6.16
N MET A 566 6.12 -13.65 5.38
CA MET A 566 6.10 -13.58 3.92
C MET A 566 5.06 -12.58 3.40
N SER A 567 3.86 -12.54 3.99
CA SER A 567 2.79 -11.63 3.58
C SER A 567 3.16 -10.18 3.85
N SER A 568 3.84 -9.90 4.97
CA SER A 568 4.39 -8.59 5.28
C SER A 568 5.41 -8.12 4.23
N ILE A 569 6.39 -8.98 3.89
CA ILE A 569 7.46 -8.64 2.94
C ILE A 569 6.91 -8.48 1.52
N LEU A 570 6.08 -9.42 1.09
CA LEU A 570 5.56 -9.51 -0.28
C LEU A 570 4.23 -8.77 -0.47
N SER A 571 3.78 -8.00 0.52
CA SER A 571 2.57 -7.19 0.43
C SER A 571 2.61 -6.29 -0.82
N LYS A 572 1.49 -6.22 -1.55
CA LYS A 572 1.33 -5.46 -2.81
C LYS A 572 2.22 -5.95 -3.96
N SER A 573 2.57 -7.24 -3.97
CA SER A 573 3.22 -7.87 -5.14
C SER A 573 2.26 -8.03 -6.32
N GLY A 574 0.95 -8.08 -6.06
CA GLY A 574 -0.10 -8.20 -7.07
C GLY A 574 0.10 -9.45 -7.93
N SER A 575 -0.08 -9.30 -9.24
CA SER A 575 0.01 -10.43 -10.17
C SER A 575 1.41 -11.06 -10.27
N ASN A 576 2.43 -10.38 -9.74
CA ASN A 576 3.81 -10.88 -9.73
C ASN A 576 4.18 -11.60 -8.42
N ALA A 577 3.24 -11.77 -7.48
CA ALA A 577 3.48 -12.46 -6.22
C ALA A 577 4.15 -13.84 -6.35
N PRO A 578 3.76 -14.73 -7.29
CA PRO A 578 4.44 -16.03 -7.44
C PRO A 578 5.93 -15.88 -7.79
N LYS A 579 6.26 -14.89 -8.63
CA LYS A 579 7.65 -14.57 -9.00
C LYS A 579 8.41 -13.97 -7.82
N ALA A 580 7.81 -13.03 -7.10
CA ALA A 580 8.41 -12.40 -5.94
C ALA A 580 8.69 -13.42 -4.83
N PHE A 581 7.75 -14.34 -4.57
CA PHE A 581 7.91 -15.44 -3.64
C PHE A 581 9.08 -16.36 -4.02
N LYS A 582 9.12 -16.83 -5.27
CA LYS A 582 10.23 -17.68 -5.75
C LYS A 582 11.59 -16.99 -5.61
N ASN A 583 11.66 -15.72 -6.00
CA ASN A 583 12.89 -14.94 -5.90
C ASN A 583 13.33 -14.80 -4.45
N LEU A 584 12.42 -14.46 -3.52
CA LEU A 584 12.77 -14.36 -2.10
C LEU A 584 13.24 -15.69 -1.54
N TYR A 585 12.51 -16.77 -1.84
CA TYR A 585 12.88 -18.12 -1.43
C TYR A 585 14.28 -18.50 -1.93
N SER A 586 14.59 -18.23 -3.19
CA SER A 586 15.91 -18.55 -3.77
C SER A 586 17.08 -17.77 -3.17
N ILE A 587 16.81 -16.65 -2.49
CA ILE A 587 17.83 -15.89 -1.77
C ILE A 587 18.05 -16.48 -0.37
N TRP A 588 16.99 -17.01 0.25
CA TRP A 588 17.06 -17.60 1.59
C TRP A 588 17.51 -19.06 1.58
N PHE A 589 17.17 -19.80 0.52
CA PHE A 589 17.40 -21.24 0.41
C PHE A 589 18.01 -21.60 -0.94
N ASP A 590 18.92 -22.57 -0.93
CA ASP A 590 19.44 -23.20 -2.14
C ASP A 590 18.41 -24.15 -2.78
N GLU A 591 18.77 -24.74 -3.92
CA GLU A 591 17.90 -25.68 -4.64
C GLU A 591 17.53 -26.93 -3.82
N ASN A 592 18.28 -27.25 -2.76
CA ASN A 592 18.00 -28.37 -1.86
C ASN A 592 17.18 -27.96 -0.64
N GLY A 593 16.84 -26.68 -0.49
CA GLY A 593 16.12 -26.14 0.67
C GLY A 593 17.01 -25.88 1.88
N LYS A 594 18.34 -25.82 1.71
CA LYS A 594 19.27 -25.44 2.79
C LYS A 594 19.45 -23.94 2.83
N LYS A 595 19.53 -23.36 4.04
CA LYS A 595 19.79 -21.91 4.21
C LYS A 595 21.04 -21.48 3.44
N THR A 596 20.93 -20.37 2.73
CA THR A 596 22.06 -19.71 2.10
C THR A 596 23.02 -19.13 3.15
N ARG A 597 24.25 -18.79 2.74
CA ARG A 597 25.25 -18.19 3.63
C ARG A 597 24.77 -16.86 4.22
N GLN A 598 24.08 -16.05 3.42
CA GLN A 598 23.54 -14.75 3.86
C GLN A 598 22.53 -14.92 4.99
N LEU A 599 21.61 -15.89 4.87
CA LEU A 599 20.62 -16.14 5.93
C LEU A 599 21.28 -16.66 7.21
N LYS A 600 22.28 -17.55 7.11
CA LYS A 600 23.04 -18.02 8.28
C LYS A 600 23.82 -16.89 8.95
N ALA A 601 24.38 -15.96 8.17
CA ALA A 601 25.11 -14.81 8.70
C ALA A 601 24.17 -13.88 9.50
N LEU A 602 22.96 -13.63 9.02
CA LEU A 602 21.94 -12.85 9.75
C LEU A 602 21.60 -13.47 11.11
N GLU A 603 21.38 -14.78 11.15
CA GLU A 603 21.05 -15.50 12.39
C GLU A 603 22.19 -15.41 13.41
N ASN A 604 23.45 -15.53 12.96
CA ASN A 604 24.62 -15.37 13.82
C ASN A 604 24.75 -13.96 14.40
N GLU A 605 24.26 -12.93 13.70
CA GLU A 605 24.21 -11.54 14.18
C GLU A 605 22.98 -11.23 15.04
N GLY A 606 22.15 -12.23 15.37
CA GLY A 606 20.95 -12.07 16.18
C GLY A 606 19.83 -11.30 15.48
N VAL A 607 19.87 -11.20 14.15
CA VAL A 607 18.76 -10.65 13.35
C VAL A 607 17.87 -11.80 12.93
N ASN A 608 16.65 -11.82 13.45
CA ASN A 608 15.66 -12.82 13.09
C ASN A 608 14.87 -12.39 11.84
N ILE A 609 14.10 -13.33 11.29
CA ILE A 609 13.26 -13.07 10.11
C ILE A 609 12.15 -12.06 10.39
N GLU A 610 11.71 -11.90 11.63
CA GLU A 610 10.72 -10.88 12.00
C GLU A 610 11.29 -9.47 11.84
N ASN A 611 12.55 -9.25 12.23
CA ASN A 611 13.24 -7.98 12.01
C ASN A 611 13.34 -7.69 10.51
N VAL A 612 13.75 -8.67 9.71
CA VAL A 612 13.82 -8.55 8.24
C VAL A 612 12.43 -8.24 7.67
N SER A 613 11.41 -8.96 8.12
CA SER A 613 10.03 -8.80 7.68
C SER A 613 9.47 -7.42 8.04
N SER A 614 9.85 -6.89 9.19
CA SER A 614 9.50 -5.56 9.65
C SER A 614 10.18 -4.48 8.81
N ILE A 615 11.48 -4.61 8.53
CA ILE A 615 12.24 -3.68 7.67
C ILE A 615 11.66 -3.66 6.25
N LEU A 616 11.43 -4.83 5.67
CA LEU A 616 11.00 -5.00 4.28
C LEU A 616 9.47 -5.01 4.11
N HIS A 617 8.72 -4.65 5.17
CA HIS A 617 7.26 -4.57 5.12
C HIS A 617 6.81 -3.72 3.92
N GLY A 618 5.90 -4.27 3.10
CA GLY A 618 5.38 -3.58 1.91
C GLY A 618 6.37 -3.51 0.74
N GLY A 619 7.45 -4.30 0.75
CA GLY A 619 8.44 -4.33 -0.34
C GLY A 619 7.91 -4.93 -1.65
N GLY A 620 6.92 -5.82 -1.56
CA GLY A 620 6.21 -6.40 -2.70
C GLY A 620 7.15 -7.11 -3.69
N LEU A 621 6.96 -6.85 -4.99
CA LEU A 621 7.76 -7.45 -6.07
C LEU A 621 9.27 -7.21 -5.91
N ASN A 622 9.66 -6.06 -5.36
CA ASN A 622 11.06 -5.65 -5.27
C ASN A 622 11.69 -6.00 -3.92
N ALA A 623 10.93 -6.57 -2.99
CA ALA A 623 11.45 -7.01 -1.70
C ALA A 623 12.64 -7.97 -1.80
N PRO A 624 12.68 -8.98 -2.72
CA PRO A 624 13.85 -9.84 -2.87
C PRO A 624 15.12 -9.06 -3.24
N LYS A 625 14.99 -8.08 -4.14
CA LYS A 625 16.11 -7.22 -4.54
C LYS A 625 16.59 -6.36 -3.37
N ALA A 626 15.66 -5.72 -2.65
CA ALA A 626 15.97 -4.90 -1.49
C ALA A 626 16.61 -5.72 -0.35
N PHE A 627 16.13 -6.95 -0.11
CA PHE A 627 16.75 -7.87 0.85
C PHE A 627 18.20 -8.15 0.47
N LYS A 628 18.45 -8.53 -0.80
CA LYS A 628 19.80 -8.82 -1.29
C LYS A 628 20.73 -7.62 -1.12
N GLU A 629 20.33 -6.45 -1.61
CA GLU A 629 21.12 -5.22 -1.51
C GLU A 629 21.41 -4.83 -0.05
N LEU A 630 20.48 -5.09 0.87
CA LEU A 630 20.69 -4.86 2.30
C LEU A 630 21.68 -5.86 2.89
N CYS A 631 21.58 -7.14 2.54
CA CYS A 631 22.55 -8.17 2.92
C CYS A 631 23.94 -7.85 2.39
N ASP A 632 24.06 -7.36 1.16
CA ASP A 632 25.35 -6.98 0.54
C ASP A 632 25.99 -5.76 1.25
N LEU A 633 25.20 -4.94 1.94
CA LEU A 633 25.73 -3.87 2.82
C LEU A 633 26.22 -4.42 4.17
N TRP A 634 25.66 -5.53 4.63
CA TRP A 634 25.96 -6.12 5.94
C TRP A 634 27.09 -7.14 5.87
N PHE A 635 27.10 -7.96 4.83
CA PHE A 635 28.00 -9.07 4.63
C PHE A 635 28.63 -9.02 3.23
N ASP A 636 29.87 -9.49 3.12
CA ASP A 636 30.52 -9.76 1.83
C ASP A 636 30.03 -11.10 1.23
N ASP A 637 30.55 -11.45 0.05
CA ASP A 637 30.19 -12.69 -0.67
C ASP A 637 30.54 -13.97 0.13
N ASP A 638 31.47 -13.89 1.08
CA ASP A 638 31.82 -14.99 1.98
C ASP A 638 30.88 -15.09 3.20
N GLY A 639 30.02 -14.10 3.42
CA GLY A 639 29.17 -13.97 4.60
C GLY A 639 29.88 -13.32 5.81
N LYS A 640 31.02 -12.67 5.60
CA LYS A 640 31.75 -11.96 6.67
C LYS A 640 31.27 -10.51 6.75
N LYS A 641 31.33 -9.94 7.96
CA LYS A 641 30.94 -8.54 8.21
C LYS A 641 31.68 -7.54 7.32
N THR A 642 30.92 -6.67 6.68
CA THR A 642 31.47 -5.51 5.97
C THR A 642 31.98 -4.45 6.96
N GLN A 643 32.58 -3.39 6.43
CA GLN A 643 33.02 -2.25 7.24
C GLN A 643 31.86 -1.54 7.97
N TYR A 644 30.64 -1.60 7.43
CA TYR A 644 29.46 -1.01 8.05
C TYR A 644 29.15 -1.68 9.39
N LEU A 645 29.00 -3.01 9.40
CA LEU A 645 28.73 -3.75 10.63
C LEU A 645 29.88 -3.65 11.63
N LYS A 646 31.14 -3.78 11.17
CA LYS A 646 32.32 -3.65 12.03
C LYS A 646 32.35 -2.30 12.77
N THR A 647 31.95 -1.23 12.09
CA THR A 647 31.90 0.12 12.69
C THR A 647 30.74 0.23 13.68
N LEU A 648 29.56 -0.26 13.34
CA LEU A 648 28.40 -0.29 14.24
C LEU A 648 28.75 -0.98 15.57
N GLU A 649 29.34 -2.19 15.50
CA GLU A 649 29.74 -2.96 16.68
C GLU A 649 30.79 -2.23 17.53
N LYS A 650 31.85 -1.73 16.89
CA LYS A 650 32.90 -0.97 17.57
C LYS A 650 32.34 0.23 18.33
N GLU A 651 31.33 0.89 17.77
CA GLU A 651 30.75 2.10 18.32
C GLU A 651 29.58 1.84 19.31
N GLY A 652 29.21 0.57 19.51
CA GLY A 652 28.17 0.13 20.45
C GLY A 652 26.75 0.22 19.89
N VAL A 653 26.60 0.19 18.57
CA VAL A 653 25.31 0.11 17.88
C VAL A 653 25.14 -1.33 17.39
N ASN A 654 24.09 -2.02 17.83
CA ASN A 654 23.80 -3.36 17.29
C ASN A 654 22.84 -3.30 16.11
N LEU A 655 22.78 -4.38 15.34
CA LEU A 655 21.93 -4.45 14.16
C LEU A 655 20.44 -4.43 14.52
N THR A 656 20.04 -4.94 15.69
CA THR A 656 18.66 -4.85 16.21
C THR A 656 18.21 -3.39 16.41
N ASN A 657 19.08 -2.50 16.89
CA ASN A 657 18.80 -1.07 17.03
C ASN A 657 18.52 -0.44 15.67
N MET A 658 19.36 -0.75 14.67
CA MET A 658 19.17 -0.28 13.29
C MET A 658 17.87 -0.83 12.71
N SER A 659 17.60 -2.12 12.88
CA SER A 659 16.39 -2.80 12.40
C SER A 659 15.11 -2.19 12.97
N SER A 660 15.10 -1.83 14.26
CA SER A 660 13.96 -1.17 14.90
C SER A 660 13.66 0.18 14.24
N ILE A 661 14.68 0.99 13.99
CA ILE A 661 14.53 2.31 13.35
C ILE A 661 14.07 2.16 11.89
N LEU A 662 14.64 1.19 11.18
CA LEU A 662 14.39 0.94 9.75
C LEU A 662 13.12 0.11 9.48
N SER A 663 12.40 -0.32 10.51
CA SER A 663 11.09 -0.96 10.36
C SER A 663 10.16 -0.11 9.48
N GLY A 664 9.53 -0.73 8.48
CA GLY A 664 8.67 -0.05 7.50
C GLY A 664 9.41 0.62 6.33
N SER A 665 10.70 0.35 6.11
CA SER A 665 11.45 0.91 4.96
C SER A 665 11.04 0.32 3.62
N GLY A 666 10.57 -0.93 3.59
CA GLY A 666 10.18 -1.65 2.38
C GLY A 666 11.33 -1.72 1.37
N ILE A 667 11.04 -1.34 0.12
CA ILE A 667 12.04 -1.32 -0.96
C ILE A 667 13.20 -0.35 -0.72
N ASN A 668 13.03 0.65 0.15
CA ASN A 668 14.04 1.66 0.42
C ASN A 668 15.02 1.24 1.53
N ALA A 669 14.88 0.03 2.09
CA ALA A 669 15.71 -0.43 3.20
C ALA A 669 17.23 -0.29 2.97
N PRO A 670 17.82 -0.69 1.82
CA PRO A 670 19.26 -0.55 1.59
C PRO A 670 19.72 0.91 1.63
N LYS A 671 18.98 1.78 0.94
CA LYS A 671 19.25 3.23 0.92
C LYS A 671 19.12 3.82 2.32
N SER A 672 18.03 3.49 3.03
CA SER A 672 17.73 4.03 4.35
C SER A 672 18.75 3.59 5.40
N PHE A 673 19.23 2.33 5.31
CA PHE A 673 20.33 1.85 6.14
C PHE A 673 21.61 2.65 5.89
N LYS A 674 22.00 2.83 4.63
CA LYS A 674 23.21 3.57 4.25
C LYS A 674 23.13 5.04 4.67
N ASP A 675 21.99 5.68 4.43
CA ASP A 675 21.77 7.08 4.79
C ASP A 675 21.77 7.27 6.32
N LEU A 676 21.15 6.35 7.08
CA LEU A 676 21.20 6.37 8.55
C LEU A 676 22.61 6.11 9.09
N TYR A 677 23.33 5.15 8.50
CA TYR A 677 24.74 4.91 8.82
C TYR A 677 25.58 6.18 8.61
N ASN A 678 25.41 6.88 7.48
CA ASN A 678 26.12 8.12 7.20
C ASN A 678 25.67 9.29 8.10
N ALA A 679 24.43 9.25 8.60
CA ALA A 679 23.99 10.20 9.62
C ALA A 679 24.65 9.93 10.98
N PHE A 680 24.97 8.67 11.28
CA PHE A 680 25.62 8.24 12.51
C PHE A 680 27.14 8.36 12.47
N PHE A 681 27.77 8.07 11.33
CA PHE A 681 29.22 8.02 11.17
C PHE A 681 29.71 8.79 9.95
N ASP A 682 30.88 9.41 10.06
CA ASP A 682 31.60 10.00 8.94
C ASP A 682 32.30 8.93 8.08
N GLU A 683 32.94 9.36 6.99
CA GLU A 683 33.66 8.46 6.06
C GLU A 683 34.79 7.66 6.74
N LYS A 684 35.31 8.12 7.89
CA LYS A 684 36.34 7.43 8.68
C LYS A 684 35.74 6.50 9.74
N GLY A 685 34.41 6.35 9.78
CA GLY A 685 33.67 5.56 10.76
C GLY A 685 33.61 6.19 12.15
N LYS A 686 33.88 7.50 12.29
CA LYS A 686 33.75 8.20 13.57
C LYS A 686 32.34 8.76 13.73
N LYS A 687 31.81 8.72 14.95
CA LYS A 687 30.49 9.32 15.25
C LYS A 687 30.40 10.76 14.73
N THR A 688 29.34 11.08 14.00
CA THR A 688 29.02 12.45 13.58
C THR A 688 28.68 13.32 14.79
N ARG A 689 28.62 14.64 14.60
CA ARG A 689 28.23 15.59 15.66
C ARG A 689 26.87 15.23 16.27
N HIS A 690 25.86 14.94 15.45
CA HIS A 690 24.50 14.67 15.92
C HIS A 690 24.45 13.44 16.84
N LEU A 691 25.14 12.36 16.47
CA LEU A 691 25.17 11.16 17.30
C LEU A 691 26.00 11.37 18.58
N LYS A 692 27.08 12.16 18.51
CA LYS A 692 27.91 12.51 19.69
C LYS A 692 27.12 13.30 20.73
N HIS A 693 26.27 14.23 20.30
CA HIS A 693 25.45 15.03 21.21
C HIS A 693 24.47 14.14 22.00
N LEU A 694 23.86 13.17 21.32
CA LEU A 694 22.85 12.30 21.94
C LEU A 694 23.43 11.24 22.91
N ILE A 695 24.66 10.74 22.69
CA ILE A 695 25.20 9.53 23.38
C ILE A 695 26.59 9.76 23.99
N LYS A 696 26.87 10.98 24.46
CA LYS A 696 28.19 11.34 24.99
C LYS A 696 28.62 10.39 26.13
N ARG A 697 29.89 9.97 26.14
CA ARG A 697 30.43 8.99 27.10
C ARG A 697 31.02 9.69 28.33
N LYS A 698 30.38 9.43 29.47
CA LYS A 698 30.79 9.68 30.86
C LYS A 698 30.63 11.14 31.31
N GLU A 699 29.89 11.30 32.42
CA GLU A 699 29.65 12.51 33.23
C GLU A 699 28.30 13.26 33.06
N GLU A 700 27.50 12.99 32.01
CA GLU A 700 26.16 13.62 31.82
C GLU A 700 25.04 12.58 31.59
N GLU A 701 23.81 12.85 32.07
CA GLU A 701 22.61 12.03 31.80
C GLU A 701 22.23 12.11 30.30
N ASN A 702 22.75 11.18 29.49
CA ASN A 702 22.54 11.15 28.03
C ASN A 702 21.71 9.94 27.56
N PHE A 703 21.16 10.02 26.35
CA PHE A 703 20.46 8.89 25.73
C PHE A 703 21.42 7.75 25.41
N THR A 704 20.93 6.52 25.51
CA THR A 704 21.61 5.33 24.99
C THR A 704 21.15 5.03 23.56
N MET A 705 21.91 4.19 22.83
CA MET A 705 21.43 3.67 21.54
C MET A 705 20.10 2.93 21.65
N HIS A 706 19.90 2.21 22.76
CA HIS A 706 18.62 1.55 23.02
C HIS A 706 17.49 2.57 23.09
N ASN A 707 17.70 3.69 23.81
CA ASN A 707 16.71 4.76 23.87
C ASN A 707 16.40 5.35 22.49
N ILE A 708 17.44 5.72 21.74
CA ILE A 708 17.26 6.30 20.40
C ILE A 708 16.52 5.33 19.48
N SER A 709 16.86 4.03 19.52
CA SER A 709 16.18 3.03 18.70
C SER A 709 14.72 2.81 19.09
N GLY A 710 14.39 2.90 20.39
CA GLY A 710 13.01 2.82 20.86
C GLY A 710 12.20 4.05 20.44
N ILE A 711 12.78 5.24 20.59
CA ILE A 711 12.16 6.52 20.21
C ILE A 711 11.89 6.57 18.70
N LEU A 712 12.89 6.21 17.90
CA LEU A 712 12.84 6.30 16.45
C LEU A 712 12.35 5.00 15.78
N SER A 713 11.83 4.04 16.56
CA SER A 713 11.32 2.78 16.03
C SER A 713 10.20 3.04 15.01
N GLY A 714 10.25 2.35 13.87
CA GLY A 714 9.26 2.51 12.79
C GLY A 714 9.44 3.78 11.93
N SER A 715 10.60 4.45 12.00
CA SER A 715 10.87 5.61 11.12
C SER A 715 11.03 5.21 9.65
N GLY A 716 11.43 3.96 9.39
CA GLY A 716 11.51 3.37 8.06
C GLY A 716 12.35 4.19 7.09
N ALA A 717 11.77 4.50 5.93
CA ALA A 717 12.45 5.24 4.88
C ALA A 717 12.82 6.70 5.25
N LYS A 718 12.29 7.23 6.36
CA LYS A 718 12.54 8.59 6.87
C LYS A 718 13.40 8.61 8.13
N ALA A 719 14.13 7.53 8.40
CA ALA A 719 14.98 7.39 9.59
C ALA A 719 15.93 8.57 9.82
N VAL A 720 16.56 9.10 8.77
CA VAL A 720 17.49 10.23 8.88
C VAL A 720 16.79 11.53 9.26
N ASP A 721 15.65 11.80 8.64
CA ASP A 721 14.86 13.00 8.93
C ASP A 721 14.37 12.95 10.38
N ALA A 722 13.79 11.82 10.79
CA ALA A 722 13.35 11.59 12.17
C ALA A 722 14.49 11.76 13.19
N PHE A 723 15.66 11.19 12.90
CA PHE A 723 16.85 11.33 13.74
C PHE A 723 17.31 12.79 13.88
N LYS A 724 17.38 13.54 12.78
CA LYS A 724 17.80 14.95 12.79
C LYS A 724 16.76 15.86 13.46
N GLU A 725 15.48 15.66 13.19
CA GLU A 725 14.41 16.43 13.83
C GLU A 725 14.33 16.17 15.33
N PHE A 726 14.57 14.92 15.76
CA PHE A 726 14.66 14.59 17.18
C PHE A 726 15.91 15.20 17.82
N HIS A 727 17.07 15.10 17.17
CA HIS A 727 18.28 15.79 17.62
C HIS A 727 18.02 17.28 17.81
N ASN A 728 17.43 17.96 16.83
CA ASN A 728 17.21 19.41 16.85
C ASN A 728 16.18 19.86 17.90
N ALA A 729 15.31 18.95 18.37
CA ALA A 729 14.44 19.23 19.51
C ALA A 729 15.20 19.18 20.84
N CYS A 730 16.23 18.33 20.92
CA CYS A 730 17.01 18.09 22.14
C CYS A 730 18.27 18.98 22.25
N PHE A 731 18.89 19.32 21.12
CA PHE A 731 20.17 20.03 21.04
C PHE A 731 20.19 21.06 19.92
N ASN A 732 20.94 22.14 20.12
CA ASN A 732 21.25 23.09 19.05
C ASN A 732 22.43 22.60 18.17
N GLU A 733 22.80 23.39 17.16
CA GLU A 733 23.90 23.08 16.23
C GLU A 733 25.27 22.92 16.91
N ASP A 734 25.50 23.62 18.04
CA ASP A 734 26.72 23.55 18.85
C ASP A 734 26.74 22.35 19.81
N GLY A 735 25.63 21.59 19.90
CA GLY A 735 25.48 20.49 20.84
C GLY A 735 25.12 20.89 22.26
N LYS A 736 24.69 22.15 22.47
CA LYS A 736 24.09 22.58 23.74
C LYS A 736 22.66 22.06 23.83
N ARG A 737 22.26 21.57 25.01
CA ARG A 737 20.88 21.15 25.28
C ARG A 737 19.93 22.32 25.04
N THR A 738 18.76 22.01 24.47
CA THR A 738 17.68 23.00 24.34
C THR A 738 17.02 23.22 25.70
N LYS A 739 16.38 24.38 25.88
CA LYS A 739 15.56 24.68 27.08
C LYS A 739 14.58 23.54 27.37
N LEU A 740 13.94 23.01 26.32
CA LEU A 740 13.00 21.89 26.41
C LEU A 740 13.60 20.69 27.15
N LEU A 741 14.81 20.25 26.77
CA LEU A 741 15.44 19.08 27.38
C LEU A 741 15.97 19.39 28.78
N ASP A 742 16.50 20.59 28.98
CA ASP A 742 16.99 21.06 30.28
C ASP A 742 15.89 21.10 31.33
N ASP A 743 14.73 21.65 31.00
CA ASP A 743 13.58 21.72 31.92
C ASP A 743 13.13 20.33 32.37
N PHE A 744 13.07 19.35 31.46
CA PHE A 744 12.78 17.95 31.81
C PHE A 744 13.80 17.39 32.80
N TYR A 745 15.09 17.58 32.55
CA TYR A 745 16.15 17.04 33.41
C TYR A 745 16.17 17.75 34.78
N ASN A 746 15.92 19.06 34.80
CA ASN A 746 15.86 19.86 36.03
C ASN A 746 14.76 19.39 37.00
N ILE A 747 13.68 18.79 36.49
CA ILE A 747 12.60 18.25 37.31
C ILE A 747 12.68 16.72 37.51
N GLY A 748 13.76 16.09 37.05
CA GLY A 748 14.09 14.69 37.34
C GLY A 748 13.71 13.67 36.27
N PHE A 749 13.25 14.08 35.07
CA PHE A 749 13.10 13.14 33.97
C PHE A 749 14.47 12.71 33.46
N LYS A 750 14.66 11.40 33.32
CA LYS A 750 15.86 10.83 32.73
C LYS A 750 15.67 10.53 31.24
N PRO A 751 16.76 10.38 30.47
CA PRO A 751 16.69 9.94 29.07
C PRO A 751 15.85 8.66 28.86
N SER A 752 15.92 7.70 29.80
CA SER A 752 15.11 6.48 29.76
C SER A 752 13.61 6.72 29.98
N ASN A 753 13.25 7.72 30.78
CA ASN A 753 11.84 8.10 31.00
C ASN A 753 11.26 8.71 29.72
N LEU A 754 11.98 9.68 29.13
CA LEU A 754 11.59 10.28 27.85
C LEU A 754 11.54 9.22 26.75
N SER A 755 12.49 8.30 26.72
CA SER A 755 12.47 7.17 25.79
C SER A 755 11.25 6.27 25.92
N SER A 756 10.72 6.08 27.14
CA SER A 756 9.52 5.29 27.39
C SER A 756 8.29 5.99 26.84
N ILE A 757 8.11 7.29 27.13
CA ILE A 757 6.98 8.06 26.60
C ILE A 757 7.03 8.22 25.08
N LEU A 758 8.22 8.38 24.52
CA LEU A 758 8.41 8.55 23.09
C LEU A 758 8.59 7.23 22.33
N CYS A 759 8.45 6.09 23.01
CA CYS A 759 8.63 4.77 22.40
C CYS A 759 7.73 4.63 21.16
N ARG A 760 8.29 4.17 20.04
CA ARG A 760 7.61 4.07 18.73
C ARG A 760 7.12 5.40 18.17
N GLY A 761 7.67 6.53 18.64
CA GLY A 761 7.39 7.85 18.07
C GLY A 761 7.81 7.96 16.61
N GLY A 762 8.88 7.26 16.20
CA GLY A 762 9.34 7.19 14.82
C GLY A 762 9.56 8.58 14.23
N ILE A 763 8.96 8.85 13.07
CA ILE A 763 8.99 10.18 12.42
C ILE A 763 8.30 11.29 13.23
N ARG A 764 7.47 10.95 14.23
CA ARG A 764 6.75 11.90 15.07
C ARG A 764 7.44 12.14 16.41
N ALA A 765 8.56 11.49 16.70
CA ALA A 765 9.23 11.59 18.00
C ALA A 765 9.47 13.05 18.46
N SER A 766 9.96 13.91 17.56
CA SER A 766 10.18 15.33 17.83
C SER A 766 8.89 16.08 18.15
N PHE A 767 7.82 15.82 17.38
CA PHE A 767 6.50 16.41 17.61
C PHE A 767 5.92 15.96 18.96
N ILE A 768 5.94 14.65 19.24
CA ILE A 768 5.43 14.08 20.49
C ILE A 768 6.17 14.66 21.70
N LEU A 769 7.50 14.81 21.62
CA LEU A 769 8.29 15.42 22.69
C LEU A 769 7.87 16.87 22.96
N LYS A 770 7.64 17.67 21.92
CA LYS A 770 7.17 19.06 22.05
C LYS A 770 5.77 19.14 22.64
N THR A 771 4.85 18.29 22.20
CA THR A 771 3.51 18.21 22.77
C THR A 771 3.57 17.78 24.23
N PHE A 772 4.40 16.80 24.57
CA PHE A 772 4.59 16.36 25.95
C PHE A 772 5.14 17.49 26.82
N TYR A 773 6.08 18.29 26.30
CA TYR A 773 6.60 19.47 26.97
C TYR A 773 5.48 20.49 27.27
N SER A 774 4.61 20.82 26.30
CA SER A 774 3.51 21.75 26.54
C SER A 774 2.47 21.29 27.57
N VAL A 775 2.37 19.97 27.81
CA VAL A 775 1.52 19.43 28.87
C VAL A 775 2.21 19.52 30.24
N CYS A 776 3.53 19.30 30.27
CA CYS A 776 4.31 19.27 31.50
C CYS A 776 4.73 20.65 32.01
N PHE A 777 4.81 21.65 31.12
CA PHE A 777 5.36 22.97 31.41
C PHE A 777 4.51 24.11 30.87
N ASN A 778 4.55 25.27 31.53
CA ASN A 778 3.99 26.52 31.01
C ASN A 778 4.97 27.22 30.04
N GLU A 779 4.60 28.39 29.52
CA GLU A 779 5.42 29.16 28.57
C GLU A 779 6.77 29.60 29.21
N GLU A 780 6.79 29.77 30.52
CA GLU A 780 7.97 30.12 31.31
C GLU A 780 8.92 28.93 31.53
N GLY A 781 8.48 27.69 31.29
CA GLY A 781 9.25 26.46 31.55
C GLY A 781 9.11 25.95 32.98
N GLU A 782 8.14 26.45 33.74
CA GLU A 782 7.79 25.96 35.07
C GLU A 782 6.80 24.79 34.97
N LYS A 783 6.79 23.93 35.99
CA LYS A 783 5.89 22.76 36.05
C LYS A 783 4.44 23.20 35.90
N SER A 784 3.72 22.55 35.01
CA SER A 784 2.27 22.73 34.91
C SER A 784 1.58 22.27 36.18
N LYS A 785 0.41 22.85 36.46
CA LYS A 785 -0.43 22.43 37.59
C LYS A 785 -0.73 20.93 37.54
N LEU A 786 -0.94 20.41 36.34
CA LEU A 786 -1.18 18.99 36.11
C LEU A 786 -0.04 18.14 36.67
N LEU A 787 1.20 18.47 36.32
CA LEU A 787 2.36 17.69 36.73
C LEU A 787 2.65 17.87 38.23
N HIS A 788 2.38 19.06 38.76
CA HIS A 788 2.47 19.35 40.19
C HIS A 788 1.54 18.46 41.02
N ASP A 789 0.27 18.32 40.64
CA ASP A 789 -0.71 17.48 41.36
C ASP A 789 -0.24 16.01 41.47
N PHE A 790 0.40 15.47 40.42
CA PHE A 790 0.99 14.13 40.45
C PHE A 790 2.18 14.03 41.41
N TYR A 791 3.06 15.03 41.40
CA TYR A 791 4.25 15.03 42.27
C TYR A 791 3.87 15.18 43.74
N ASP A 792 2.84 15.97 44.04
CA ASP A 792 2.36 16.23 45.40
C ASP A 792 1.88 14.96 46.10
N ILE A 793 1.30 14.02 45.35
CA ILE A 793 0.88 12.71 45.88
C ILE A 793 1.96 11.64 45.78
N GLY A 794 3.14 11.97 45.25
CA GLY A 794 4.33 11.12 45.26
C GLY A 794 4.67 10.37 43.95
N PHE A 795 4.06 10.70 42.81
CA PHE A 795 4.52 10.15 41.53
C PHE A 795 5.90 10.68 41.16
N LYS A 796 6.74 9.80 40.61
CA LYS A 796 8.01 10.18 39.99
C LYS A 796 7.88 10.16 38.46
N PRO A 797 8.77 10.87 37.72
CA PRO A 797 8.85 10.78 36.26
C PRO A 797 8.81 9.35 35.72
N VAL A 798 9.56 8.43 36.33
CA VAL A 798 9.61 7.03 35.92
C VAL A 798 8.27 6.31 36.04
N ASP A 799 7.46 6.66 37.04
CA ASP A 799 6.15 6.05 37.29
C ASP A 799 5.17 6.48 36.19
N LEU A 800 5.09 7.78 35.90
CA LEU A 800 4.25 8.34 34.84
C LEU A 800 4.66 7.81 33.46
N CYS A 801 5.96 7.80 33.15
CA CYS A 801 6.46 7.34 31.86
C CYS A 801 6.32 5.83 31.64
N SER A 802 6.28 5.04 32.71
CA SER A 802 6.03 3.60 32.65
C SER A 802 4.57 3.30 32.33
N LEU A 803 3.65 4.02 32.98
CA LEU A 803 2.21 3.87 32.77
C LEU A 803 1.79 4.32 31.37
N LEU A 804 2.32 5.46 30.90
CA LEU A 804 1.98 6.13 29.65
C LEU A 804 2.99 5.85 28.52
N SER A 805 3.70 4.73 28.57
CA SER A 805 4.68 4.36 27.53
C SER A 805 4.08 4.51 26.13
N GLY A 806 4.78 5.23 25.24
CA GLY A 806 4.30 5.49 23.87
C GLY A 806 3.16 6.51 23.70
N THR A 807 2.62 7.11 24.78
CA THR A 807 1.52 8.09 24.70
C THR A 807 1.73 9.34 25.57
N ALA A 808 2.32 10.38 24.98
CA ALA A 808 2.44 11.67 25.66
C ALA A 808 1.09 12.32 25.98
N GLY A 809 0.10 12.20 25.08
CA GLY A 809 -1.21 12.82 25.22
C GLY A 809 -2.09 12.19 26.30
N GLY A 810 -1.78 10.97 26.74
CA GLY A 810 -2.52 10.28 27.80
C GLY A 810 -2.41 10.95 29.17
N LEU A 811 -1.41 11.83 29.38
CA LEU A 811 -1.16 12.44 30.69
C LEU A 811 -2.30 13.37 31.15
N GLU A 812 -2.89 14.16 30.25
CA GLU A 812 -4.05 15.01 30.55
C GLU A 812 -5.27 14.18 30.95
N ARG A 813 -5.59 13.16 30.16
CA ARG A 813 -6.70 12.24 30.44
C ARG A 813 -6.51 11.51 31.78
N LEU A 814 -5.27 11.10 32.09
CA LEU A 814 -4.95 10.45 33.35
C LEU A 814 -5.11 11.41 34.53
N HIS A 815 -4.68 12.68 34.38
CA HIS A 815 -4.88 13.69 35.41
C HIS A 815 -6.36 13.92 35.70
N GLU A 816 -7.17 14.16 34.67
CA GLU A 816 -8.61 14.35 34.82
C GLU A 816 -9.25 13.14 35.53
N PHE A 817 -8.84 11.93 35.15
CA PHE A 817 -9.35 10.70 35.75
C PHE A 817 -8.97 10.57 37.24
N CYS A 818 -7.73 10.86 37.60
CA CYS A 818 -7.17 10.64 38.93
C CYS A 818 -7.52 11.76 39.93
N PHE A 819 -7.68 12.99 39.47
CA PHE A 819 -7.83 14.16 40.36
C PHE A 819 -9.20 14.83 40.27
N LEU A 820 -9.94 14.67 39.18
CA LEU A 820 -11.22 15.35 38.96
C LEU A 820 -12.42 14.39 39.02
N GLY A 821 -13.59 14.95 39.35
CA GLY A 821 -14.87 14.24 39.28
C GLY A 821 -15.01 13.03 40.22
N LYS A 822 -15.84 12.06 39.80
CA LYS A 822 -16.16 10.85 40.58
C LYS A 822 -15.12 9.72 40.42
N SER A 823 -14.26 9.79 39.41
CA SER A 823 -13.24 8.78 39.12
C SER A 823 -12.04 8.86 40.07
N LYS A 824 -11.80 10.00 40.73
CA LYS A 824 -10.70 10.14 41.70
C LYS A 824 -10.67 9.08 42.80
N LYS A 825 -11.84 8.49 43.12
CA LYS A 825 -11.97 7.41 44.10
C LYS A 825 -11.02 6.25 43.79
N TYR A 826 -10.83 5.93 42.50
CA TYR A 826 -10.07 4.78 42.02
C TYR A 826 -8.60 4.84 42.43
N LEU A 827 -7.96 6.01 42.30
CA LEU A 827 -6.60 6.20 42.79
C LEU A 827 -6.58 6.38 44.31
N SER A 828 -7.54 7.13 44.86
CA SER A 828 -7.54 7.47 46.29
C SER A 828 -7.66 6.24 47.21
N HIS A 829 -8.37 5.18 46.80
CA HIS A 829 -8.47 3.97 47.62
C HIS A 829 -7.11 3.26 47.76
N PHE A 830 -6.29 3.23 46.71
CA PHE A 830 -4.92 2.72 46.83
C PHE A 830 -4.05 3.62 47.72
N LEU A 831 -4.21 4.94 47.64
CA LEU A 831 -3.43 5.89 48.46
C LEU A 831 -3.77 5.80 49.96
N HIS A 832 -5.00 5.48 50.32
CA HIS A 832 -5.42 5.35 51.72
C HIS A 832 -5.17 3.96 52.31
N ASP A 833 -4.85 2.96 51.49
CA ASP A 833 -4.55 1.60 51.96
C ASP A 833 -3.07 1.48 52.34
N ILE A 834 -2.76 1.68 53.63
CA ILE A 834 -1.39 1.71 54.17
C ILE A 834 -0.62 0.39 53.94
N GLU A 835 -1.30 -0.75 53.97
CA GLU A 835 -0.66 -2.06 53.66
C GLU A 835 -0.88 -2.48 52.20
N GLY A 836 -1.52 -1.61 51.41
CA GLY A 836 -1.84 -1.80 50.00
C GLY A 836 -0.66 -1.59 49.05
N PHE A 837 -0.96 -1.48 47.76
CA PHE A 837 0.03 -1.18 46.74
C PHE A 837 0.48 0.28 46.81
N SER A 838 1.80 0.52 46.85
CA SER A 838 2.31 1.88 46.66
C SER A 838 2.09 2.36 45.21
N LEU A 839 2.24 3.67 44.97
CA LEU A 839 2.18 4.24 43.62
C LEU A 839 3.17 3.58 42.65
N SER A 840 4.39 3.30 43.11
CA SER A 840 5.39 2.61 42.28
C SER A 840 5.00 1.16 42.01
N ASN A 841 4.35 0.48 42.97
CA ASN A 841 3.79 -0.85 42.73
C ASN A 841 2.72 -0.80 41.62
N LEU A 842 1.78 0.15 41.71
CA LEU A 842 0.74 0.34 40.70
C LEU A 842 1.33 0.60 39.31
N CYS A 843 2.32 1.49 39.20
CA CYS A 843 2.93 1.84 37.92
C CYS A 843 3.76 0.69 37.33
N ASN A 844 4.35 -0.17 38.16
CA ASN A 844 5.01 -1.40 37.70
C ASN A 844 4.01 -2.45 37.20
N ILE A 845 2.87 -2.59 37.88
CA ILE A 845 1.80 -3.51 37.45
C ILE A 845 1.22 -3.05 36.12
N LEU A 846 0.82 -1.78 36.06
CA LEU A 846 0.17 -1.15 34.92
C LEU A 846 1.16 -0.61 33.88
N HIS A 847 2.43 -1.02 33.95
CA HIS A 847 3.45 -0.63 32.97
C HIS A 847 2.99 -1.01 31.55
N GLY A 848 3.09 -0.07 30.60
CA GLY A 848 2.66 -0.28 29.22
C GLY A 848 1.13 -0.36 29.05
N ALA A 849 0.36 0.25 29.95
CA ALA A 849 -1.08 0.42 29.72
C ALA A 849 -1.38 1.40 28.57
N GLU A 850 -0.47 2.34 28.32
CA GLU A 850 -0.52 3.32 27.24
C GLU A 850 -1.84 4.13 27.29
N ASP A 851 -2.57 4.26 26.18
CA ASP A 851 -3.83 5.03 26.09
C ASP A 851 -4.98 4.49 26.95
N ASN A 852 -4.80 3.27 27.47
CA ASN A 852 -5.75 2.57 28.33
C ASN A 852 -5.41 2.69 29.82
N ALA A 853 -4.46 3.54 30.21
CA ALA A 853 -4.05 3.73 31.61
C ALA A 853 -5.24 3.95 32.57
N CYS A 854 -6.23 4.78 32.19
CA CYS A 854 -7.40 5.05 33.02
C CYS A 854 -8.30 3.81 33.19
N SER A 855 -8.58 3.08 32.09
CA SER A 855 -9.38 1.85 32.16
C SER A 855 -8.64 0.74 32.90
N ALA A 856 -7.33 0.58 32.67
CA ALA A 856 -6.52 -0.40 33.36
C ALA A 856 -6.46 -0.14 34.88
N LEU A 857 -6.29 1.13 35.29
CA LEU A 857 -6.34 1.52 36.70
C LEU A 857 -7.72 1.24 37.32
N LYS A 858 -8.80 1.54 36.59
CA LYS A 858 -10.18 1.26 37.04
C LYS A 858 -10.43 -0.24 37.20
N ASP A 859 -10.10 -1.02 36.19
CA ASP A 859 -10.37 -2.47 36.19
C ASP A 859 -9.49 -3.19 37.21
N PHE A 860 -8.27 -2.70 37.43
CA PHE A 860 -7.40 -3.18 38.50
C PHE A 860 -7.89 -2.74 39.89
N HIS A 861 -8.42 -1.53 40.02
CA HIS A 861 -9.12 -1.13 41.25
C HIS A 861 -10.30 -2.07 41.53
N ASP A 862 -11.18 -2.31 40.55
CA ASP A 862 -12.44 -3.03 40.76
C ASP A 862 -12.24 -4.52 41.10
N ILE A 863 -11.06 -5.10 40.79
CA ILE A 863 -10.67 -6.42 41.29
C ILE A 863 -10.09 -6.36 42.71
N CYS A 864 -9.39 -5.27 43.09
CA CYS A 864 -8.73 -5.13 44.39
C CYS A 864 -9.66 -4.59 45.49
N TYR A 865 -10.59 -3.71 45.16
CA TYR A 865 -11.45 -3.00 46.11
C TYR A 865 -12.91 -2.97 45.68
N ASP A 866 -13.83 -2.98 46.65
CA ASP A 866 -15.24 -2.70 46.43
C ASP A 866 -15.51 -1.20 46.22
N SER A 867 -16.77 -0.84 45.93
CA SER A 867 -17.16 0.55 45.71
C SER A 867 -16.92 1.50 46.89
N ARG A 868 -16.68 0.97 48.11
CA ARG A 868 -16.40 1.69 49.35
C ARG A 868 -14.91 1.68 49.72
N GLY A 869 -14.05 1.09 48.88
CA GLY A 869 -12.62 0.99 49.14
C GLY A 869 -12.22 -0.14 50.09
N LYS A 870 -13.11 -1.11 50.35
CA LYS A 870 -12.74 -2.32 51.12
C LYS A 870 -12.08 -3.34 50.20
N ARG A 871 -10.99 -3.96 50.66
CA ARG A 871 -10.28 -5.02 49.93
C ARG A 871 -11.26 -6.15 49.56
N THR A 872 -11.11 -6.69 48.37
CA THR A 872 -11.86 -7.87 47.93
C THR A 872 -11.17 -9.15 48.37
N ILE A 873 -11.87 -10.28 48.22
CA ILE A 873 -11.32 -11.62 48.46
C ILE A 873 -10.08 -11.93 47.60
N PHE A 874 -9.93 -11.26 46.44
CA PHE A 874 -8.78 -11.47 45.57
C PHE A 874 -7.49 -10.98 46.20
N LEU A 875 -7.54 -9.85 46.92
CA LEU A 875 -6.36 -9.27 47.59
C LEU A 875 -6.17 -9.86 49.00
N ASP A 876 -7.26 -9.99 49.77
CA ASP A 876 -7.22 -10.49 51.15
C ASP A 876 -6.64 -11.91 51.24
N ASN A 877 -6.95 -12.80 50.30
CA ASN A 877 -6.39 -14.16 50.30
C ASN A 877 -4.86 -14.17 50.18
N PHE A 878 -4.28 -13.30 49.35
CA PHE A 878 -2.83 -13.21 49.20
C PHE A 878 -2.16 -12.63 50.46
N TYR A 879 -2.75 -11.61 51.07
CA TYR A 879 -2.25 -11.05 52.32
C TYR A 879 -2.34 -12.04 53.47
N ASN A 880 -3.45 -12.78 53.57
CA ASN A 880 -3.61 -13.89 54.52
C ASN A 880 -2.60 -15.03 54.26
N ALA A 881 -2.12 -15.18 53.02
CA ALA A 881 -1.05 -16.10 52.66
C ALA A 881 0.37 -15.53 52.87
N ASN A 882 0.50 -14.37 53.52
CA ASN A 882 1.74 -13.62 53.80
C ASN A 882 2.46 -13.06 52.56
N PHE A 883 1.75 -12.80 51.46
CA PHE A 883 2.30 -11.96 50.39
C PHE A 883 2.26 -10.50 50.84
N SER A 884 3.35 -9.78 50.65
CA SER A 884 3.30 -8.32 50.70
C SER A 884 2.74 -7.75 49.39
N SER A 885 2.26 -6.50 49.41
CA SER A 885 1.89 -5.79 48.19
C SER A 885 3.05 -5.70 47.18
N SER A 886 4.29 -5.63 47.66
CA SER A 886 5.49 -5.65 46.83
C SER A 886 5.76 -7.01 46.18
N ASP A 887 5.52 -8.11 46.89
CA ASP A 887 5.64 -9.46 46.31
C ASP A 887 4.62 -9.64 45.18
N LEU A 888 3.36 -9.24 45.42
CA LEU A 888 2.30 -9.39 44.44
C LEU A 888 2.50 -8.45 43.23
N ALA A 889 2.96 -7.22 43.46
CA ALA A 889 3.30 -6.29 42.39
C ALA A 889 4.47 -6.79 41.53
N GLY A 890 5.46 -7.45 42.13
CA GLY A 890 6.55 -8.07 41.38
C GLY A 890 6.09 -9.22 40.50
N ILE A 891 5.14 -10.03 40.98
CA ILE A 891 4.49 -11.09 40.18
C ILE A 891 3.69 -10.47 39.02
N LEU A 892 2.90 -9.44 39.31
CA LEU A 892 2.05 -8.75 38.33
C LEU A 892 2.79 -7.67 37.52
N SER A 893 4.12 -7.61 37.61
CA SER A 893 4.92 -6.60 36.92
C SER A 893 4.77 -6.74 35.40
N MET A 894 4.57 -5.62 34.70
CA MET A 894 4.38 -5.54 33.24
C MET A 894 3.14 -6.28 32.73
N THR A 895 2.08 -6.35 33.52
CA THR A 895 0.79 -6.91 33.09
C THR A 895 -0.07 -5.91 32.32
N GLY A 896 0.16 -4.60 32.54
CA GLY A 896 -0.45 -3.51 31.80
C GLY A 896 -1.98 -3.58 31.85
N ASN A 897 -2.61 -3.55 30.68
CA ASN A 897 -4.07 -3.61 30.53
C ASN A 897 -4.69 -4.93 31.03
N ASN A 898 -3.90 -5.99 31.18
CA ASN A 898 -4.36 -7.31 31.60
C ASN A 898 -4.22 -7.56 33.10
N ALA A 899 -3.75 -6.58 33.88
CA ALA A 899 -3.46 -6.75 35.31
C ALA A 899 -4.65 -7.36 36.09
N SER A 900 -5.87 -6.89 35.82
CA SER A 900 -7.09 -7.35 36.50
C SER A 900 -7.44 -8.81 36.17
N SER A 901 -7.42 -9.19 34.89
CA SER A 901 -7.70 -10.56 34.46
C SER A 901 -6.62 -11.53 34.93
N ILE A 902 -5.35 -11.12 34.89
CA ILE A 902 -4.22 -11.94 35.35
C ILE A 902 -4.27 -12.14 36.86
N LEU A 903 -4.54 -11.10 37.66
CA LEU A 903 -4.71 -11.27 39.11
C LEU A 903 -5.84 -12.26 39.43
N ARG A 904 -6.97 -12.16 38.72
CA ARG A 904 -8.10 -13.09 38.88
C ARG A 904 -7.70 -14.53 38.56
N ASN A 905 -7.06 -14.76 37.42
CA ASN A 905 -6.64 -16.10 36.99
C ASN A 905 -5.55 -16.66 37.90
N PHE A 906 -4.59 -15.82 38.30
CA PHE A 906 -3.53 -16.22 39.22
C PHE A 906 -4.07 -16.58 40.60
N HIS A 907 -5.07 -15.83 41.09
CA HIS A 907 -5.80 -16.17 42.31
C HIS A 907 -6.48 -17.54 42.19
N GLN A 908 -7.12 -17.84 41.05
CA GLN A 908 -7.70 -19.16 40.81
C GLN A 908 -6.65 -20.28 40.87
N SER A 909 -5.51 -20.15 40.19
CA SER A 909 -4.42 -21.14 40.27
C SER A 909 -3.86 -21.28 41.70
N CYS A 910 -3.88 -20.22 42.50
CA CYS A 910 -3.35 -20.23 43.86
C CYS A 910 -4.34 -20.82 44.89
N PHE A 911 -5.63 -20.53 44.80
CA PHE A 911 -6.59 -20.72 45.90
C PHE A 911 -7.83 -21.55 45.55
N ASN A 912 -8.10 -21.85 44.28
CA ASN A 912 -9.22 -22.72 43.88
C ASN A 912 -8.82 -24.22 43.96
N SER A 913 -9.62 -25.13 43.37
CA SER A 913 -9.55 -26.59 43.55
C SER A 913 -8.16 -27.23 43.42
N GLU A 914 -7.28 -26.65 42.61
CA GLU A 914 -5.90 -27.12 42.40
C GLU A 914 -4.92 -26.70 43.53
N ASN A 915 -5.19 -25.55 44.17
CA ASN A 915 -4.48 -24.98 45.34
C ASN A 915 -2.94 -25.13 45.30
N TYR A 916 -2.33 -24.84 44.15
CA TYR A 916 -0.89 -25.03 43.92
C TYR A 916 -0.02 -24.28 44.91
N LEU A 917 -0.49 -23.11 45.38
CA LEU A 917 0.23 -22.29 46.33
C LEU A 917 0.50 -23.03 47.66
N LYS A 918 -0.44 -23.86 48.12
CA LYS A 918 -0.27 -24.65 49.35
C LYS A 918 0.93 -25.60 49.27
N HIS A 919 1.21 -26.18 48.10
CA HIS A 919 2.34 -27.08 47.91
C HIS A 919 3.69 -26.35 48.08
N PHE A 920 3.82 -25.16 47.48
CA PHE A 920 4.99 -24.31 47.66
C PHE A 920 5.15 -23.88 49.12
N LEU A 921 4.10 -23.32 49.72
CA LEU A 921 4.15 -22.80 51.09
C LEU A 921 4.29 -23.89 52.16
N ALA A 922 3.96 -25.15 51.87
CA ALA A 922 4.28 -26.29 52.73
C ALA A 922 5.80 -26.54 52.82
N LYS A 923 6.60 -26.03 51.89
CA LYS A 923 8.06 -26.13 51.86
C LYS A 923 8.73 -24.80 52.24
N LYS A 924 8.35 -24.22 53.38
CA LYS A 924 8.82 -22.92 53.91
C LYS A 924 10.34 -22.72 53.98
N LYS A 925 11.12 -23.81 53.97
CA LYS A 925 12.60 -23.78 53.91
C LYS A 925 13.14 -23.39 52.52
N VAL A 926 12.36 -23.57 51.47
CA VAL A 926 12.74 -23.33 50.07
C VAL A 926 11.90 -22.22 49.45
N PHE A 927 10.58 -22.23 49.66
CA PHE A 927 9.67 -21.28 49.03
C PHE A 927 8.96 -20.43 50.08
N LYS A 928 9.14 -19.11 49.96
CA LYS A 928 8.31 -18.07 50.59
C LYS A 928 7.66 -17.20 49.49
N PRO A 929 6.63 -16.41 49.80
CA PRO A 929 6.00 -15.49 48.85
C PRO A 929 7.00 -14.65 48.05
N LYS A 930 7.98 -14.05 48.71
CA LYS A 930 9.07 -13.29 48.07
C LYS A 930 9.94 -14.10 47.10
N ASP A 931 10.07 -15.40 47.34
CA ASP A 931 10.88 -16.28 46.49
C ASP A 931 10.08 -16.67 45.23
N LEU A 932 8.77 -16.86 45.36
CA LEU A 932 7.86 -17.03 44.21
C LEU A 932 7.81 -15.76 43.37
N CYS A 933 7.77 -14.58 44.00
CA CYS A 933 7.89 -13.30 43.31
C CYS A 933 9.16 -13.25 42.45
N LYS A 934 10.33 -13.60 43.00
CA LYS A 934 11.59 -13.63 42.23
C LYS A 934 11.55 -14.56 41.02
N ILE A 935 10.87 -15.72 41.12
CA ILE A 935 10.77 -16.67 40.00
C ILE A 935 9.84 -16.13 38.91
N LEU A 936 8.70 -15.55 39.31
CA LEU A 936 7.66 -15.08 38.39
C LEU A 936 7.86 -13.63 37.93
N TYR A 937 8.84 -12.92 38.49
CA TYR A 937 9.09 -11.52 38.17
C TYR A 937 9.30 -11.31 36.67
N GLY A 938 8.55 -10.36 36.12
CA GLY A 938 8.58 -10.00 34.71
C GLY A 938 8.05 -11.10 33.78
N ALA A 939 7.22 -12.02 34.26
CA ALA A 939 6.49 -12.96 33.40
C ALA A 939 5.35 -12.28 32.61
N GLY A 940 4.92 -11.08 33.04
CA GLY A 940 3.92 -10.26 32.33
C GLY A 940 2.59 -11.01 32.15
N THR A 941 2.12 -11.12 30.91
CA THR A 941 0.89 -11.84 30.57
C THR A 941 0.95 -13.35 30.78
N TYR A 942 2.15 -13.92 30.96
CA TYR A 942 2.38 -15.36 31.12
C TYR A 942 2.55 -15.82 32.57
N VAL A 943 2.21 -14.97 33.55
CA VAL A 943 2.34 -15.32 34.99
C VAL A 943 1.68 -16.64 35.33
N CYS A 944 0.41 -16.85 34.93
CA CYS A 944 -0.33 -18.06 35.27
C CYS A 944 0.30 -19.32 34.65
N THR A 945 0.56 -19.29 33.34
CA THR A 945 1.17 -20.43 32.63
C THR A 945 2.58 -20.74 33.13
N THR A 946 3.35 -19.71 33.50
CA THR A 946 4.68 -19.87 34.10
C THR A 946 4.59 -20.48 35.50
N PHE A 947 3.61 -20.06 36.30
CA PHE A 947 3.37 -20.62 37.64
C PHE A 947 2.94 -22.09 37.58
N GLU A 948 2.06 -22.45 36.66
CA GLU A 948 1.66 -23.85 36.43
C GLU A 948 2.85 -24.72 35.98
N LYS A 949 3.68 -24.20 35.07
CA LYS A 949 4.93 -24.89 34.66
C LYS A 949 5.89 -25.06 35.83
N LEU A 950 6.06 -24.03 36.66
CA LEU A 950 6.88 -24.10 37.87
C LEU A 950 6.35 -25.18 38.82
N HIS A 951 5.03 -25.26 39.01
CA HIS A 951 4.41 -26.28 39.83
C HIS A 951 4.72 -27.68 39.30
N ARG A 952 4.42 -27.97 38.03
CA ARG A 952 4.70 -29.29 37.41
C ARG A 952 6.18 -29.68 37.46
N LEU A 953 7.08 -28.70 37.45
CA LEU A 953 8.51 -28.93 37.59
C LEU A 953 8.90 -29.35 39.02
N CYS A 954 8.23 -28.78 40.02
CA CYS A 954 8.56 -28.95 41.44
C CYS A 954 7.74 -30.04 42.15
N PHE A 955 6.50 -30.27 41.72
CA PHE A 955 5.51 -31.12 42.36
C PHE A 955 4.71 -31.92 41.33
N ASP A 956 4.23 -33.09 41.73
CA ASP A 956 3.19 -33.82 41.00
C ASP A 956 1.78 -33.28 41.35
N GLU A 957 0.76 -33.85 40.71
CA GLU A 957 -0.65 -33.46 40.92
C GLU A 957 -1.08 -33.61 42.39
N ALA A 958 -0.54 -34.59 43.12
CA ALA A 958 -0.82 -34.83 44.53
C ALA A 958 -0.01 -33.91 45.48
N GLY A 959 0.87 -33.04 44.95
CA GLY A 959 1.71 -32.14 45.72
C GLY A 959 2.95 -32.76 46.33
N SER A 960 3.29 -33.99 45.91
CA SER A 960 4.55 -34.63 46.28
C SER A 960 5.70 -34.07 45.46
N LYS A 961 6.88 -33.93 46.08
CA LYS A 961 8.06 -33.35 45.41
C LYS A 961 8.49 -34.25 44.25
N THR A 962 8.70 -33.66 43.09
CA THR A 962 9.30 -34.34 41.94
C THR A 962 10.74 -34.77 42.26
N SER A 963 11.26 -35.73 41.50
CA SER A 963 12.68 -36.11 41.56
C SER A 963 13.60 -34.91 41.33
N TYR A 964 13.19 -33.99 40.45
CA TYR A 964 13.90 -32.75 40.15
C TYR A 964 14.06 -31.85 41.38
N LEU A 965 12.96 -31.52 42.08
CA LEU A 965 13.05 -30.69 43.29
C LEU A 965 13.81 -31.41 44.42
N LYS A 966 13.62 -32.72 44.60
CA LYS A 966 14.39 -33.50 45.60
C LYS A 966 15.89 -33.41 45.35
N ASN A 967 16.32 -33.50 44.10
CA ASN A 967 17.72 -33.40 43.71
C ASN A 967 18.27 -31.97 43.97
N LEU A 968 17.51 -30.94 43.58
CA LEU A 968 17.89 -29.55 43.86
C LEU A 968 18.06 -29.28 45.36
N MET A 969 17.11 -29.75 46.18
CA MET A 969 17.16 -29.59 47.63
C MET A 969 18.32 -30.36 48.29
N LYS A 970 18.84 -31.42 47.65
CA LYS A 970 19.98 -32.19 48.17
C LYS A 970 21.31 -31.49 47.89
N ASN A 971 21.43 -30.84 46.74
CA ASN A 971 22.72 -30.38 46.23
C ASN A 971 22.93 -28.87 46.31
N TYR A 972 21.87 -28.08 46.54
CA TYR A 972 21.96 -26.62 46.49
C TYR A 972 21.26 -25.94 47.68
N PRO A 973 21.79 -24.80 48.16
CA PRO A 973 21.09 -23.96 49.13
C PRO A 973 19.88 -23.25 48.50
N SER A 974 18.90 -22.87 49.32
CA SER A 974 17.61 -22.34 48.83
C SER A 974 17.72 -21.18 47.84
N ASN A 975 18.63 -20.22 48.04
CA ASN A 975 18.80 -19.08 47.11
C ASN A 975 19.26 -19.53 45.72
N GLU A 976 20.13 -20.53 45.63
CA GLU A 976 20.56 -21.09 44.34
C GLU A 976 19.46 -21.90 43.68
N ILE A 977 18.63 -22.62 44.45
CA ILE A 977 17.45 -23.32 43.93
C ILE A 977 16.51 -22.33 43.21
N ILE A 978 16.24 -21.18 43.82
CA ILE A 978 15.39 -20.14 43.23
C ILE A 978 15.99 -19.64 41.91
N TYR A 979 17.30 -19.38 41.87
CA TYR A 979 17.98 -18.94 40.66
C TYR A 979 17.94 -20.00 39.54
N ILE A 980 18.18 -21.27 39.88
CA ILE A 980 18.12 -22.39 38.92
C ILE A 980 16.71 -22.54 38.34
N LEU A 981 15.67 -22.45 39.18
CA LEU A 981 14.28 -22.55 38.74
C LEU A 981 13.90 -21.38 37.82
N TYR A 982 14.29 -20.14 38.19
CA TYR A 982 14.12 -18.96 37.34
C TYR A 982 14.76 -19.16 35.96
N GLN A 983 16.04 -19.57 35.92
CA GLN A 983 16.76 -19.81 34.67
C GLN A 983 16.14 -20.94 33.84
N LYS A 984 15.68 -22.01 34.49
CA LYS A 984 15.07 -23.15 33.81
C LYS A 984 13.79 -22.74 33.09
N LEU A 985 12.93 -21.96 33.75
CA LEU A 985 11.67 -21.47 33.18
C LEU A 985 11.89 -20.45 32.04
N ARG A 986 12.95 -19.64 32.13
CA ARG A 986 13.30 -18.70 31.05
C ARG A 986 13.93 -19.40 29.83
N LYS A 987 14.75 -20.44 30.03
CA LYS A 987 15.35 -21.22 28.93
C LYS A 987 14.37 -22.15 28.22
N SER A 988 13.31 -22.62 28.87
CA SER A 988 12.20 -23.30 28.18
C SER A 988 11.21 -22.33 27.52
N SER A 989 11.35 -21.03 27.77
CA SER A 989 10.58 -19.96 27.11
C SER A 989 11.25 -19.42 25.85
N SER A 990 12.53 -19.69 25.59
CA SER A 990 13.19 -19.26 24.34
C SER A 990 12.76 -20.05 23.10
N THR A 991 11.87 -21.03 23.28
CA THR A 991 11.12 -21.71 22.20
C THR A 991 9.71 -21.14 21.99
N LEU A 992 9.35 -20.06 22.69
CA LEU A 992 8.06 -19.36 22.61
C LEU A 992 8.30 -17.86 22.72
N ILE A 993 8.84 -17.29 21.65
CA ILE A 993 8.45 -15.95 21.22
C ILE A 993 7.73 -16.24 19.90
N ASP A 994 6.41 -16.42 20.02
CA ASP A 994 5.46 -16.70 18.94
C ASP A 994 5.21 -15.46 18.06
#